data_AF-A0A956TCB3-F1
#
_entry.id   AF-A0A956TCB3-F1
#
_cell.length_a   1.000
_cell.length_b   1.000
_cell.length_c   1.000
_cell.angle_alpha   90.00
_cell.angle_beta   90.00
_cell.angle_gamma   90.00
#
_symmetry.space_group_name_H-M   'P 1'
#
loop_
_entity.id
_entity.type
_entity.pdbx_description
1 polymer ?
#
loop_
_entity_poly.entity_id
_entity_poly.type
_entity_poly.pdbx_seq_one_letter_code
_entity_poly.pdbx_strand_id
1 'polypeptide(L)'
;MKRKFGSGQKPQFPAKGKDKAGDDARGLLRKDQPTNKHAAKRDDDLKPMLGDIADEDLESALEEADATLAEDPANKDAHVRKFKVLRKMGDRPNMRAALQTAARECRDPFFGVKLAEALEEEGKYEKALEWRRWVTQFEPDDPDTIRRLAATAVRAGAFQTAEQSYSKLIDLKKGDESPLGGTFYEEMLGKGLDTESRIKLQHMGLRLLAKALSYQDRSGSLLEAAARLSYRVKDLDAAKGFYERAIETNPDHRNSREWKVELLRVYAGAGLQSQWQTLNEAFITELKDYLREYRGDSRGWTILAKQQIQAGYFEDAIDTLKSALVSDSRNAQALWELGRLYVRMGRSQEAIDYYNDIISDPNEKKSVRRAIERSLADLYFKTGRFRESLEIYQRDPEANLRMIAPIYEAVDELETAEELYLRSVKQAPRDARSHLGSAEYWVRREQWEEAAEASRQGLRCTYATEEVHSNLAVALATAQMRENQIEDALQTMEEICQAYPDSIHQQFRKVKLLIRLGRKDEAIKLAEEVRRSAQHQTGCAPAASALWSLLGECHTLLGNTSAGEQAFSNALNYDFMDSIAVRGLGIVAEKQGDLARALEMYQRFVVLDPLNLATPTIRNRIKELREKLGPTDLPEPDEPTLAGPSTAEPVLGGVPDEWQAPAVEAAPPPPTAGLPPTANAAPEPEEDQEGWLGTGEVDWFDPER
;
A
#
# COMPACT_ATOMS: atom_id res chain seq x y z
N MET A 1 51.60 -2.22 23.57
CA MET A 1 52.58 -1.30 24.18
C MET A 1 52.00 0.11 24.24
N LYS A 2 52.35 0.94 25.24
CA LYS A 2 51.87 2.33 25.41
C LYS A 2 52.65 3.35 24.56
N ARG A 3 51.99 4.41 24.09
CA ARG A 3 52.43 5.84 23.92
C ARG A 3 51.25 6.63 23.34
N LYS A 4 50.63 7.64 23.96
CA LYS A 4 51.01 8.89 24.68
C LYS A 4 50.91 10.16 23.80
N PHE A 5 50.22 11.15 24.37
CA PHE A 5 49.88 12.50 23.91
C PHE A 5 51.03 13.44 23.47
N GLY A 6 50.65 14.45 22.67
CA GLY A 6 51.22 15.81 22.62
C GLY A 6 50.46 16.64 21.56
N SER A 7 49.62 17.65 21.85
CA SER A 7 49.80 18.93 22.54
C SER A 7 50.37 20.08 21.69
N GLY A 8 49.51 20.69 20.87
CA GLY A 8 49.35 22.13 20.60
C GLY A 8 50.53 23.04 20.18
N GLN A 9 50.30 23.86 19.14
CA GLN A 9 50.63 25.30 19.13
C GLN A 9 49.85 26.08 18.04
N LYS A 10 49.50 27.34 18.32
CA LYS A 10 48.96 28.34 17.36
C LYS A 10 50.07 29.35 16.99
N PRO A 11 49.97 29.98 15.81
CA PRO A 11 50.15 31.44 15.69
C PRO A 11 48.92 32.07 15.00
N GLN A 12 48.20 33.02 15.59
CA GLN A 12 48.47 34.46 15.68
C GLN A 12 48.50 35.20 14.32
N PHE A 13 47.48 36.04 14.11
CA PHE A 13 47.28 37.00 13.02
C PHE A 13 48.19 38.24 13.16
N PRO A 14 48.25 39.08 12.11
CA PRO A 14 47.76 40.46 12.28
C PRO A 14 46.69 40.90 11.26
N ALA A 15 45.86 41.87 11.66
CA ALA A 15 44.80 42.52 10.88
C ALA A 15 45.34 43.82 10.19
N LYS A 16 44.65 44.57 9.30
CA LYS A 16 43.25 45.05 9.27
C LYS A 16 42.84 45.58 7.87
N GLY A 17 41.53 45.71 7.63
CA GLY A 17 40.90 46.55 6.59
C GLY A 17 39.75 45.83 5.87
N LYS A 18 38.51 45.85 6.39
CA LYS A 18 37.43 46.80 6.01
C LYS A 18 37.08 46.75 4.51
N ASP A 19 35.85 46.46 4.07
CA ASP A 19 34.53 46.60 4.72
C ASP A 19 33.43 45.70 4.10
N LYS A 20 32.30 45.55 4.83
CA LYS A 20 30.91 45.18 4.41
C LYS A 20 30.52 43.71 4.10
N ALA A 21 29.86 43.11 5.11
CA ALA A 21 28.50 42.52 5.10
C ALA A 21 28.13 41.32 4.20
N GLY A 22 27.55 40.26 4.81
CA GLY A 22 26.80 39.21 4.11
C GLY A 22 26.89 37.81 4.75
N ASP A 23 26.24 37.62 5.90
CA ASP A 23 25.81 36.37 6.56
C ASP A 23 26.45 35.01 6.19
N ASP A 24 27.20 34.45 7.14
CA ASP A 24 27.63 33.05 7.18
C ASP A 24 26.52 32.10 7.68
N ALA A 25 26.61 30.84 7.21
CA ALA A 25 26.31 29.59 7.93
C ALA A 25 25.17 28.68 7.41
N ARG A 26 25.40 28.00 6.28
CA ARG A 26 24.93 26.61 6.06
C ARG A 26 25.97 25.78 5.30
N GLY A 27 27.07 25.43 5.98
CA GLY A 27 28.04 24.46 5.52
C GLY A 27 28.14 23.29 6.49
N LEU A 28 27.66 22.10 6.10
CA LEU A 28 28.13 20.77 6.48
C LEU A 28 27.35 19.71 5.68
N LEU A 29 27.96 18.54 5.45
CA LEU A 29 27.41 17.38 4.73
C LEU A 29 27.19 17.52 3.22
N ARG A 30 28.30 17.47 2.45
CA ARG A 30 28.44 16.53 1.32
C ARG A 30 29.92 16.38 0.93
N LYS A 31 30.51 15.25 1.32
CA LYS A 31 31.69 14.67 0.68
C LYS A 31 31.34 13.24 0.25
N ASP A 32 32.07 12.78 -0.76
CA ASP A 32 32.15 11.40 -1.22
C ASP A 32 30.92 10.85 -1.95
N GLN A 33 30.68 11.41 -3.14
CA GLN A 33 30.33 10.61 -4.32
C GLN A 33 31.42 10.79 -5.39
N PRO A 34 31.79 9.74 -6.15
CA PRO A 34 32.83 9.82 -7.15
C PRO A 34 32.36 10.66 -8.34
N THR A 35 32.90 11.88 -8.47
CA THR A 35 32.56 12.77 -9.58
C THR A 35 33.04 12.20 -10.91
N ASN A 36 32.10 12.03 -11.85
CA ASN A 36 32.37 11.56 -13.20
C ASN A 36 33.12 12.64 -14.00
N LYS A 37 34.46 12.58 -13.97
CA LYS A 37 35.40 13.60 -14.48
C LYS A 37 35.35 13.87 -15.98
N HIS A 38 34.53 13.15 -16.75
CA HIS A 38 34.39 13.37 -18.20
C HIS A 38 33.14 14.18 -18.60
N ALA A 39 32.05 14.13 -17.84
CA ALA A 39 30.87 14.97 -18.12
C ALA A 39 31.10 16.43 -17.70
N ALA A 40 31.69 16.66 -16.52
CA ALA A 40 31.90 17.99 -15.96
C ALA A 40 32.77 18.93 -16.83
N LYS A 41 33.63 18.36 -17.69
CA LYS A 41 34.47 19.17 -18.59
C LYS A 41 33.70 19.89 -19.69
N ARG A 42 32.55 19.38 -20.17
CA ARG A 42 31.76 20.09 -21.19
C ARG A 42 30.92 21.24 -20.60
N ASP A 43 30.44 21.11 -19.36
CA ASP A 43 29.62 22.15 -18.71
C ASP A 43 30.44 23.30 -18.11
N ASP A 44 31.63 23.03 -17.54
CA ASP A 44 32.47 24.10 -16.98
C ASP A 44 33.12 24.98 -18.06
N ASP A 45 33.39 24.43 -19.25
CA ASP A 45 33.87 25.21 -20.41
C ASP A 45 32.78 26.14 -21.01
N LEU A 46 31.49 25.90 -20.69
CA LEU A 46 30.35 26.69 -21.19
C LEU A 46 29.93 27.85 -20.27
N LYS A 47 30.25 27.79 -18.97
CA LYS A 47 29.89 28.85 -17.99
C LYS A 47 30.31 30.28 -18.39
N PRO A 48 31.47 30.53 -19.03
CA PRO A 48 31.85 31.87 -19.46
C PRO A 48 31.01 32.43 -20.63
N MET A 49 30.31 31.56 -21.37
CA MET A 49 29.46 31.92 -22.52
C MET A 49 27.97 32.14 -22.14
N LEU A 50 27.70 32.23 -20.83
CA LEU A 50 26.36 32.32 -20.22
C LEU A 50 26.18 33.64 -19.45
N GLY A 51 26.40 34.78 -20.12
CA GLY A 51 26.05 36.09 -19.56
C GLY A 51 24.54 36.25 -19.33
N ASP A 52 24.17 36.87 -18.20
CA ASP A 52 22.79 37.20 -17.87
C ASP A 52 22.28 38.35 -18.76
N ILE A 53 21.27 38.05 -19.58
CA ILE A 53 20.54 39.05 -20.38
C ILE A 53 19.50 39.69 -19.45
N ALA A 54 19.49 41.02 -19.33
CA ALA A 54 18.46 41.74 -18.56
C ALA A 54 17.08 41.60 -19.22
N ASP A 55 16.02 41.54 -18.41
CA ASP A 55 14.66 41.30 -18.93
C ASP A 55 14.09 42.50 -19.71
N GLU A 56 14.70 43.69 -19.59
CA GLU A 56 14.29 44.93 -20.26
C GLU A 56 14.76 45.02 -21.74
N ASP A 57 15.75 44.22 -22.15
CA ASP A 57 16.40 44.31 -23.48
C ASP A 57 16.15 43.08 -24.40
N LEU A 58 15.16 42.22 -24.08
CA LEU A 58 14.97 40.93 -24.76
C LEU A 58 14.72 41.05 -26.27
N GLU A 59 13.93 42.04 -26.73
CA GLU A 59 13.69 42.23 -28.16
C GLU A 59 14.96 42.69 -28.91
N SER A 60 15.72 43.63 -28.33
CA SER A 60 16.98 44.10 -28.92
C SER A 60 18.04 42.99 -28.99
N ALA A 61 18.12 42.13 -27.98
CA ALA A 61 18.99 40.96 -27.97
C ALA A 61 18.57 39.88 -28.99
N LEU A 62 17.29 39.82 -29.36
CA LEU A 62 16.80 38.98 -30.45
C LEU A 62 17.19 39.53 -31.82
N GLU A 63 17.05 40.85 -32.01
CA GLU A 63 17.45 41.55 -33.24
C GLU A 63 18.97 41.49 -33.48
N GLU A 64 19.80 41.66 -32.44
CA GLU A 64 21.27 41.52 -32.53
C GLU A 64 21.66 40.09 -32.95
N ALA A 65 21.01 39.07 -32.38
CA ALA A 65 21.25 37.68 -32.76
C ALA A 65 20.81 37.41 -34.21
N ASP A 66 19.69 37.98 -34.66
CA ASP A 66 19.19 37.79 -36.03
C ASP A 66 19.99 38.55 -37.09
N ALA A 67 20.49 39.74 -36.78
CA ALA A 67 21.47 40.43 -37.61
C ALA A 67 22.76 39.62 -37.77
N THR A 68 23.27 39.06 -36.65
CA THR A 68 24.48 38.21 -36.67
C THR A 68 24.26 36.93 -37.51
N LEU A 69 23.07 36.32 -37.44
CA LEU A 69 22.71 35.14 -38.23
C LEU A 69 22.41 35.43 -39.71
N ALA A 70 22.08 36.67 -40.06
CA ALA A 70 21.96 37.10 -41.45
C ALA A 70 23.33 37.25 -42.14
N GLU A 71 24.38 37.59 -41.37
CA GLU A 71 25.76 37.66 -41.85
C GLU A 71 26.46 36.29 -41.83
N ASP A 72 26.30 35.51 -40.75
CA ASP A 72 26.81 34.14 -40.63
C ASP A 72 25.72 33.18 -40.09
N PRO A 73 25.00 32.48 -40.99
CA PRO A 73 23.97 31.51 -40.61
C PRO A 73 24.47 30.33 -39.76
N ALA A 74 25.78 30.05 -39.76
CA ALA A 74 26.40 28.96 -38.98
C ALA A 74 26.95 29.42 -37.62
N ASN A 75 26.75 30.68 -37.23
CA ASN A 75 27.25 31.23 -35.98
C ASN A 75 26.56 30.60 -34.74
N LYS A 76 27.26 29.67 -34.08
CA LYS A 76 26.76 28.94 -32.91
C LYS A 76 26.39 29.85 -31.75
N ASP A 77 27.19 30.88 -31.46
CA ASP A 77 26.97 31.77 -30.32
C ASP A 77 25.72 32.63 -30.53
N ALA A 78 25.47 33.08 -31.75
CA ALA A 78 24.25 33.79 -32.12
C ALA A 78 23.00 32.89 -31.99
N HIS A 79 23.06 31.65 -32.48
CA HIS A 79 21.97 30.67 -32.26
C HIS A 79 21.73 30.35 -30.77
N VAL A 80 22.79 30.25 -29.96
CA VAL A 80 22.69 30.04 -28.50
C VAL A 80 22.08 31.27 -27.80
N ARG A 81 22.45 32.50 -28.20
CA ARG A 81 21.82 33.73 -27.71
C ARG A 81 20.33 33.77 -28.07
N LYS A 82 19.99 33.57 -29.35
CA LYS A 82 18.60 33.52 -29.84
C LYS A 82 17.74 32.51 -29.07
N PHE A 83 18.25 31.29 -28.83
CA PHE A 83 17.57 30.28 -28.02
C PHE A 83 17.29 30.76 -26.58
N LYS A 84 18.26 31.37 -25.90
CA LYS A 84 18.09 31.88 -24.52
C LYS A 84 17.03 32.96 -24.44
N VAL A 85 17.06 33.92 -25.37
CA VAL A 85 16.11 35.03 -25.44
C VAL A 85 14.68 34.51 -25.66
N LEU A 86 14.46 33.67 -26.68
CA LEU A 86 13.15 33.08 -26.96
C LEU A 86 12.63 32.21 -25.81
N ARG A 87 13.53 31.52 -25.08
CA ARG A 87 13.17 30.78 -23.86
C ARG A 87 12.74 31.70 -22.72
N LYS A 88 13.42 32.84 -22.51
CA LYS A 88 13.04 33.86 -21.51
C LYS A 88 11.69 34.51 -21.85
N MET A 89 11.45 34.83 -23.13
CA MET A 89 10.18 35.39 -23.61
C MET A 89 9.00 34.40 -23.53
N GLY A 90 9.25 33.11 -23.30
CA GLY A 90 8.21 32.08 -23.29
C GLY A 90 7.68 31.69 -24.68
N ASP A 91 8.27 32.21 -25.76
CA ASP A 91 7.86 31.94 -27.14
C ASP A 91 8.33 30.56 -27.61
N ARG A 92 7.62 29.53 -27.14
CA ARG A 92 7.90 28.14 -27.48
C ARG A 92 7.83 27.85 -29.00
N PRO A 93 6.89 28.41 -29.80
CA PRO A 93 6.87 28.21 -31.25
C PRO A 93 8.15 28.68 -31.94
N ASN A 94 8.55 29.94 -31.72
CA ASN A 94 9.72 30.50 -32.39
C ASN A 94 11.02 29.92 -31.83
N MET A 95 11.08 29.59 -30.53
CA MET A 95 12.21 28.86 -29.94
C MET A 95 12.46 27.52 -30.66
N ARG A 96 11.42 26.72 -30.91
CA ARG A 96 11.58 25.43 -31.62
C ARG A 96 12.01 25.61 -33.07
N ALA A 97 11.47 26.62 -33.76
CA ALA A 97 11.88 26.95 -35.13
C ALA A 97 13.36 27.38 -35.18
N ALA A 98 13.79 28.26 -34.28
CA ALA A 98 15.18 28.69 -34.16
C ALA A 98 16.12 27.51 -33.88
N LEU A 99 15.77 26.63 -32.93
CA LEU A 99 16.55 25.41 -32.64
C LEU A 99 16.62 24.44 -33.83
N GLN A 100 15.53 24.31 -34.60
CA GLN A 100 15.49 23.46 -35.79
C GLN A 100 16.38 23.99 -36.92
N THR A 101 16.43 25.31 -37.10
CA THR A 101 17.37 25.97 -38.02
C THR A 101 18.80 25.82 -37.52
N ALA A 102 19.07 26.14 -36.25
CA ALA A 102 20.39 26.01 -35.63
C ALA A 102 20.98 24.59 -35.76
N ALA A 103 20.17 23.55 -35.51
CA ALA A 103 20.59 22.16 -35.66
C ALA A 103 20.95 21.78 -37.11
N ARG A 104 20.34 22.42 -38.11
CA ARG A 104 20.64 22.20 -39.53
C ARG A 104 21.88 22.97 -39.99
N GLU A 105 21.93 24.29 -39.73
CA GLU A 105 23.00 25.17 -40.20
C GLU A 105 24.33 24.90 -39.45
N CYS A 106 24.29 24.80 -38.12
CA CYS A 106 25.50 24.51 -37.33
C CYS A 106 25.91 23.03 -37.36
N ARG A 107 25.01 22.14 -37.80
CA ARG A 107 25.13 20.68 -37.76
C ARG A 107 25.62 20.15 -36.39
N ASP A 108 25.16 20.78 -35.31
CA ASP A 108 25.62 20.53 -33.94
C ASP A 108 24.57 19.73 -33.14
N PRO A 109 24.94 18.59 -32.50
CA PRO A 109 24.05 17.80 -31.66
C PRO A 109 23.38 18.59 -30.52
N PHE A 110 24.04 19.63 -29.99
CA PHE A 110 23.54 20.43 -28.86
C PHE A 110 22.14 20.99 -29.14
N PHE A 111 21.93 21.59 -30.32
CA PHE A 111 20.63 22.16 -30.70
C PHE A 111 19.57 21.06 -30.90
N GLY A 112 19.96 19.90 -31.43
CA GLY A 112 19.09 18.72 -31.53
C GLY A 112 18.64 18.18 -30.17
N VAL A 113 19.53 18.16 -29.17
CA VAL A 113 19.20 17.80 -27.78
C VAL A 113 18.20 18.79 -27.18
N LYS A 114 18.46 20.10 -27.30
CA LYS A 114 17.57 21.14 -26.76
C LYS A 114 16.19 21.15 -27.45
N LEU A 115 16.14 20.86 -28.75
CA LEU A 115 14.88 20.73 -29.49
C LEU A 115 14.08 19.49 -29.05
N ALA A 116 14.75 18.35 -28.84
CA ALA A 116 14.10 17.14 -28.32
C ALA A 116 13.54 17.36 -26.91
N GLU A 117 14.29 18.03 -26.02
CA GLU A 117 13.83 18.39 -24.67
C GLU A 117 12.58 19.30 -24.71
N ALA A 118 12.59 20.35 -25.53
CA ALA A 118 11.43 21.23 -25.69
C ALA A 118 10.19 20.53 -26.28
N LEU A 119 10.38 19.52 -27.14
CA LEU A 119 9.29 18.70 -27.67
C LEU A 119 8.78 17.68 -26.63
N GLU A 120 9.64 17.16 -25.77
CA GLU A 120 9.29 16.28 -24.65
C GLU A 120 8.47 17.03 -23.57
N GLU A 121 8.83 18.28 -23.24
CA GLU A 121 8.06 19.16 -22.34
C GLU A 121 6.64 19.45 -22.88
N GLU A 122 6.45 19.44 -24.19
CA GLU A 122 5.16 19.63 -24.86
C GLU A 122 4.40 18.32 -25.14
N GLY A 123 4.90 17.17 -24.66
CA GLY A 123 4.29 15.86 -24.90
C GLY A 123 4.39 15.34 -26.35
N LYS A 124 5.18 15.99 -27.22
CA LYS A 124 5.32 15.68 -28.66
C LYS A 124 6.37 14.60 -28.91
N TYR A 125 6.21 13.45 -28.26
CA TYR A 125 7.22 12.40 -28.18
C TYR A 125 7.65 11.81 -29.53
N GLU A 126 6.75 11.67 -30.50
CA GLU A 126 7.11 11.20 -31.85
C GLU A 126 8.12 12.12 -32.54
N LYS A 127 7.89 13.44 -32.48
CA LYS A 127 8.80 14.44 -33.06
C LYS A 127 10.10 14.53 -32.27
N ALA A 128 10.03 14.43 -30.95
CA ALA A 128 11.23 14.34 -30.12
C ALA A 128 12.09 13.11 -30.48
N LEU A 129 11.45 11.96 -30.76
CA LEU A 129 12.13 10.72 -31.15
C LEU A 129 12.91 10.85 -32.47
N GLU A 130 12.39 11.59 -33.46
CA GLU A 130 13.13 11.91 -34.69
C GLU A 130 14.44 12.67 -34.39
N TRP A 131 14.37 13.70 -33.54
CA TRP A 131 15.54 14.47 -33.12
C TRP A 131 16.51 13.68 -32.24
N ARG A 132 16.02 12.84 -31.32
CA ARG A 132 16.86 11.92 -30.54
C ARG A 132 17.61 10.93 -31.46
N ARG A 133 16.94 10.38 -32.48
CA ARG A 133 17.58 9.51 -33.49
C ARG A 133 18.66 10.26 -34.27
N TRP A 134 18.41 11.52 -34.66
CA TRP A 134 19.39 12.37 -35.35
C TRP A 134 20.62 12.67 -34.47
N VAL A 135 20.43 13.09 -33.21
CA VAL A 135 21.52 13.32 -32.24
C VAL A 135 22.39 12.06 -32.08
N THR A 136 21.76 10.89 -31.99
CA THR A 136 22.46 9.59 -31.84
C THR A 136 23.32 9.22 -33.06
N GLN A 137 23.19 9.90 -34.21
CA GLN A 137 24.10 9.68 -35.35
C GLN A 137 25.49 10.31 -35.13
N PHE A 138 25.59 11.33 -34.27
CA PHE A 138 26.85 12.04 -33.97
C PHE A 138 27.57 11.45 -32.76
N GLU A 139 26.82 11.05 -31.73
CA GLU A 139 27.34 10.41 -30.52
C GLU A 139 26.73 8.99 -30.39
N PRO A 140 27.04 8.05 -31.31
CA PRO A 140 26.34 6.77 -31.42
C PRO A 140 26.56 5.82 -30.26
N ASP A 141 27.69 5.96 -29.54
CA ASP A 141 28.09 5.10 -28.43
C ASP A 141 28.09 5.83 -27.08
N ASP A 142 27.53 7.05 -27.00
CA ASP A 142 27.34 7.74 -25.73
C ASP A 142 26.17 7.12 -24.94
N PRO A 143 26.41 6.61 -23.71
CA PRO A 143 25.37 5.96 -22.93
C PRO A 143 24.21 6.88 -22.51
N ASP A 144 24.43 8.19 -22.30
CA ASP A 144 23.33 9.09 -21.90
C ASP A 144 22.39 9.37 -23.08
N THR A 145 22.94 9.62 -24.26
CA THR A 145 22.21 9.82 -25.52
C THR A 145 21.38 8.59 -25.88
N ILE A 146 21.95 7.38 -25.81
CA ILE A 146 21.23 6.12 -26.06
C ILE A 146 20.11 5.91 -25.03
N ARG A 147 20.37 6.17 -23.74
CA ARG A 147 19.36 6.06 -22.68
C ARG A 147 18.19 7.03 -22.90
N ARG A 148 18.48 8.29 -23.25
CA ARG A 148 17.44 9.28 -23.58
C ARG A 148 16.64 8.87 -24.81
N LEU A 149 17.30 8.42 -25.88
CA LEU A 149 16.62 7.87 -27.06
C LEU A 149 15.64 6.74 -26.67
N ALA A 150 16.08 5.81 -25.80
CA ALA A 150 15.24 4.72 -25.32
C ALA A 150 14.04 5.21 -24.51
N ALA A 151 14.24 6.13 -23.57
CA ALA A 151 13.16 6.72 -22.75
C ALA A 151 12.13 7.50 -23.60
N THR A 152 12.59 8.31 -24.56
CA THR A 152 11.71 9.02 -25.49
C THR A 152 10.96 8.04 -26.40
N ALA A 153 11.60 6.94 -26.83
CA ALA A 153 10.94 5.88 -27.59
C ALA A 153 9.84 5.16 -26.78
N VAL A 154 10.02 4.92 -25.48
CA VAL A 154 8.97 4.38 -24.60
C VAL A 154 7.77 5.34 -24.54
N ARG A 155 8.01 6.64 -24.32
CA ARG A 155 6.94 7.65 -24.25
C ARG A 155 6.23 7.88 -25.60
N ALA A 156 6.91 7.62 -26.72
CA ALA A 156 6.33 7.62 -28.06
C ALA A 156 5.65 6.29 -28.45
N GLY A 157 5.56 5.29 -27.56
CA GLY A 157 5.01 3.96 -27.86
C GLY A 157 5.87 3.11 -28.82
N ALA A 158 7.06 3.58 -29.19
CA ALA A 158 7.96 2.96 -30.16
C ALA A 158 8.82 1.85 -29.54
N PHE A 159 8.16 0.85 -28.92
CA PHE A 159 8.82 -0.17 -28.08
C PHE A 159 9.97 -0.93 -28.77
N GLN A 160 9.88 -1.21 -30.07
CA GLN A 160 10.99 -1.84 -30.81
C GLN A 160 12.26 -0.97 -30.83
N THR A 161 12.12 0.36 -30.95
CA THR A 161 13.25 1.30 -30.89
C THR A 161 13.79 1.41 -29.46
N ALA A 162 12.91 1.37 -28.46
CA ALA A 162 13.32 1.35 -27.06
C ALA A 162 14.11 0.07 -26.72
N GLU A 163 13.62 -1.10 -27.12
CA GLU A 163 14.27 -2.39 -26.89
C GLU A 163 15.65 -2.45 -27.56
N GLN A 164 15.78 -2.00 -28.81
CA GLN A 164 17.07 -1.91 -29.49
C GLN A 164 18.05 -0.96 -28.79
N SER A 165 17.57 0.21 -28.37
CA SER A 165 18.40 1.23 -27.70
C SER A 165 18.87 0.74 -26.33
N TYR A 166 17.98 0.19 -25.50
CA TYR A 166 18.35 -0.43 -24.22
C TYR A 166 19.25 -1.66 -24.40
N SER A 167 19.00 -2.49 -25.41
CA SER A 167 19.84 -3.63 -25.75
C SER A 167 21.27 -3.19 -26.09
N LYS A 168 21.44 -2.11 -26.87
CA LYS A 168 22.75 -1.50 -27.14
C LYS A 168 23.39 -0.90 -25.88
N LEU A 169 22.62 -0.21 -25.05
CA LEU A 169 23.09 0.38 -23.80
C LEU A 169 23.69 -0.68 -22.85
N ILE A 170 23.00 -1.81 -22.68
CA ILE A 170 23.51 -2.97 -21.93
C ILE A 170 24.83 -3.47 -22.53
N ASP A 171 24.93 -3.57 -23.86
CA ASP A 171 26.15 -4.07 -24.51
C ASP A 171 27.35 -3.12 -24.41
N LEU A 172 27.12 -1.82 -24.24
CA LEU A 172 28.19 -0.85 -23.94
C LEU A 172 28.59 -0.88 -22.46
N LYS A 173 27.63 -1.13 -21.56
CA LYS A 173 27.78 -1.06 -20.09
C LYS A 173 27.92 -2.43 -19.40
N LYS A 174 28.39 -3.47 -20.08
CA LYS A 174 28.46 -4.86 -19.56
C LYS A 174 29.10 -5.02 -18.18
N GLY A 175 30.06 -4.15 -17.81
CA GLY A 175 30.76 -4.16 -16.51
C GLY A 175 30.33 -3.09 -15.49
N ASP A 176 29.30 -2.27 -15.78
CA ASP A 176 28.78 -1.23 -14.89
C ASP A 176 27.52 -1.74 -14.17
N GLU A 177 27.51 -1.79 -12.83
CA GLU A 177 26.45 -2.38 -12.00
C GLU A 177 25.02 -1.90 -12.32
N SER A 178 24.88 -0.71 -12.93
CA SER A 178 23.61 -0.15 -13.39
C SER A 178 23.63 0.07 -14.92
N PRO A 179 23.63 -1.00 -15.74
CA PRO A 179 23.79 -0.88 -17.18
C PRO A 179 22.58 -0.19 -17.84
N LEU A 180 21.40 -0.27 -17.22
CA LEU A 180 20.15 0.33 -17.69
C LEU A 180 19.88 1.74 -17.11
N GLY A 181 20.60 2.13 -16.06
CA GLY A 181 20.39 3.38 -15.33
C GLY A 181 19.19 3.36 -14.36
N GLY A 182 19.20 4.28 -13.39
CA GLY A 182 18.27 4.27 -12.25
C GLY A 182 16.79 4.52 -12.57
N THR A 183 16.45 5.13 -13.71
CA THR A 183 15.05 5.40 -14.11
C THR A 183 14.38 4.23 -14.83
N PHE A 184 15.15 3.24 -15.29
CA PHE A 184 14.65 2.16 -16.15
C PHE A 184 13.44 1.42 -15.56
N TYR A 185 13.52 1.03 -14.28
CA TYR A 185 12.42 0.30 -13.63
C TYR A 185 11.13 1.14 -13.59
N GLU A 186 11.23 2.44 -13.30
CA GLU A 186 10.09 3.35 -13.25
C GLU A 186 9.46 3.58 -14.63
N GLU A 187 10.28 3.65 -15.68
CA GLU A 187 9.84 3.73 -17.07
C GLU A 187 9.09 2.46 -17.48
N MET A 188 9.62 1.28 -17.14
CA MET A 188 8.98 -0.02 -17.43
C MET A 188 7.65 -0.22 -16.68
N LEU A 189 7.32 0.59 -15.67
CA LEU A 189 5.98 0.56 -15.05
C LEU A 189 4.87 1.02 -16.00
N GLY A 190 5.19 1.82 -17.03
CA GLY A 190 4.21 2.29 -18.02
C GLY A 190 3.09 3.14 -17.43
N LYS A 191 3.41 4.03 -16.47
CA LYS A 191 2.45 5.01 -15.93
C LYS A 191 1.87 5.86 -17.08
N GLY A 192 0.55 5.98 -17.13
CA GLY A 192 -0.16 6.71 -18.19
C GLY A 192 -0.38 5.95 -19.50
N LEU A 193 0.18 4.75 -19.68
CA LEU A 193 -0.16 3.88 -20.82
C LEU A 193 -1.44 3.10 -20.56
N ASP A 194 -2.14 2.72 -21.63
CA ASP A 194 -3.21 1.72 -21.60
C ASP A 194 -2.69 0.34 -21.15
N THR A 195 -3.61 -0.54 -20.77
CA THR A 195 -3.28 -1.86 -20.21
C THR A 195 -2.49 -2.74 -21.17
N GLU A 196 -2.78 -2.74 -22.47
CA GLU A 196 -2.13 -3.60 -23.45
C GLU A 196 -0.69 -3.14 -23.73
N SER A 197 -0.51 -1.83 -23.95
CA SER A 197 0.80 -1.20 -24.11
C SER A 197 1.67 -1.36 -22.85
N ARG A 198 1.07 -1.24 -21.66
CA ARG A 198 1.76 -1.44 -20.38
C ARG A 198 2.27 -2.88 -20.23
N ILE A 199 1.45 -3.89 -20.56
CA ILE A 199 1.86 -5.31 -20.52
C ILE A 199 3.01 -5.57 -21.50
N LYS A 200 2.90 -5.07 -22.75
CA LYS A 200 3.98 -5.19 -23.75
C LYS A 200 5.29 -4.57 -23.27
N LEU A 201 5.22 -3.39 -22.65
CA LEU A 201 6.38 -2.69 -22.08
C LEU A 201 7.00 -3.46 -20.91
N GLN A 202 6.20 -4.03 -20.00
CA GLN A 202 6.69 -4.80 -18.86
C GLN A 202 7.40 -6.09 -19.31
N HIS A 203 6.85 -6.82 -20.29
CA HIS A 203 7.54 -7.98 -20.87
C HIS A 203 8.82 -7.61 -21.64
N MET A 204 8.87 -6.46 -22.30
CA MET A 204 10.10 -5.91 -22.89
C MET A 204 11.14 -5.62 -21.79
N GLY A 205 10.71 -5.00 -20.69
CA GLY A 205 11.54 -4.74 -19.52
C GLY A 205 12.17 -6.01 -18.93
N LEU A 206 11.39 -7.08 -18.80
CA LEU A 206 11.89 -8.39 -18.33
C LEU A 206 12.94 -9.01 -19.28
N ARG A 207 12.76 -8.92 -20.61
CA ARG A 207 13.78 -9.39 -21.57
C ARG A 207 15.08 -8.60 -21.46
N LEU A 208 14.99 -7.28 -21.30
CA LEU A 208 16.15 -6.40 -21.12
C LEU A 208 16.87 -6.67 -19.80
N LEU A 209 16.13 -6.90 -18.71
CA LEU A 209 16.71 -7.29 -17.42
C LEU A 209 17.38 -8.66 -17.49
N ALA A 210 16.77 -9.64 -18.15
CA ALA A 210 17.40 -10.94 -18.38
C ALA A 210 18.71 -10.84 -19.19
N LYS A 211 18.75 -9.95 -20.20
CA LYS A 211 20.00 -9.64 -20.94
C LYS A 211 21.04 -8.93 -20.07
N ALA A 212 20.64 -8.01 -19.20
CA ALA A 212 21.56 -7.35 -18.28
C ALA A 212 22.15 -8.35 -17.26
N LEU A 213 21.31 -9.23 -16.71
CA LEU A 213 21.70 -10.30 -15.79
C LEU A 213 22.61 -11.35 -16.45
N SER A 214 22.53 -11.59 -17.75
CA SER A 214 23.47 -12.51 -18.43
C SER A 214 24.92 -12.01 -18.45
N TYR A 215 25.14 -10.70 -18.26
CA TYR A 215 26.46 -10.12 -18.01
C TYR A 215 26.77 -9.94 -16.52
N GLN A 216 25.74 -9.74 -15.68
CA GLN A 216 25.86 -9.36 -14.27
C GLN A 216 24.93 -10.19 -13.37
N ASP A 217 25.16 -11.51 -13.38
CA ASP A 217 24.25 -12.51 -12.80
C ASP A 217 24.03 -12.38 -11.27
N ARG A 218 24.92 -11.62 -10.60
CA ARG A 218 24.91 -11.31 -9.17
C ARG A 218 24.55 -9.86 -8.82
N SER A 219 24.14 -9.02 -9.78
CA SER A 219 23.78 -7.63 -9.48
C SER A 219 22.46 -7.56 -8.71
N GLY A 220 22.54 -7.28 -7.41
CA GLY A 220 21.37 -7.20 -6.52
C GLY A 220 20.31 -6.20 -6.99
N SER A 221 20.71 -5.07 -7.56
CA SER A 221 19.78 -4.08 -8.12
C SER A 221 19.06 -4.55 -9.38
N LEU A 222 19.72 -5.33 -10.24
CA LEU A 222 19.09 -5.91 -11.43
C LEU A 222 18.15 -7.07 -11.05
N LEU A 223 18.55 -7.90 -10.09
CA LEU A 223 17.72 -8.98 -9.55
C LEU A 223 16.47 -8.41 -8.85
N GLU A 224 16.59 -7.36 -8.04
CA GLU A 224 15.45 -6.67 -7.45
C GLU A 224 14.49 -6.11 -8.52
N ALA A 225 15.03 -5.41 -9.52
CA ALA A 225 14.22 -4.83 -10.59
C ALA A 225 13.47 -5.92 -11.39
N ALA A 226 14.11 -7.06 -11.64
CA ALA A 226 13.51 -8.21 -12.29
C ALA A 226 12.41 -8.83 -11.42
N ALA A 227 12.70 -9.13 -10.14
CA ALA A 227 11.74 -9.71 -9.21
C ALA A 227 10.47 -8.86 -9.05
N ARG A 228 10.64 -7.54 -8.85
CA ARG A 228 9.53 -6.59 -8.70
C ARG A 228 8.69 -6.43 -9.98
N LEU A 229 9.32 -6.54 -11.15
CA LEU A 229 8.63 -6.45 -12.44
C LEU A 229 7.87 -7.75 -12.75
N SER A 230 8.48 -8.92 -12.48
CA SER A 230 7.83 -10.24 -12.56
C SER A 230 6.59 -10.32 -11.66
N TYR A 231 6.71 -9.84 -10.41
CA TYR A 231 5.58 -9.79 -9.48
C TYR A 231 4.42 -8.94 -10.02
N ARG A 232 4.70 -7.80 -10.67
CA ARG A 232 3.66 -6.94 -11.28
C ARG A 232 2.93 -7.60 -12.45
N VAL A 233 3.62 -8.39 -13.28
CA VAL A 233 2.99 -9.16 -14.37
C VAL A 233 2.34 -10.46 -13.88
N LYS A 234 2.29 -10.69 -12.56
CA LYS A 234 1.78 -11.90 -11.89
C LYS A 234 2.56 -13.18 -12.22
N ASP A 235 3.81 -13.06 -12.68
CA ASP A 235 4.75 -14.17 -12.83
C ASP A 235 5.44 -14.42 -11.49
N LEU A 236 4.74 -15.15 -10.61
CA LEU A 236 5.18 -15.44 -9.25
C LEU A 236 6.41 -16.36 -9.22
N ASP A 237 6.54 -17.28 -10.18
CA ASP A 237 7.67 -18.20 -10.28
C ASP A 237 8.97 -17.46 -10.64
N ALA A 238 8.92 -16.56 -11.63
CA ALA A 238 10.07 -15.71 -11.95
C ALA A 238 10.37 -14.72 -10.79
N ALA A 239 9.35 -14.13 -10.17
CA ALA A 239 9.54 -13.23 -9.03
C ALA A 239 10.24 -13.91 -7.86
N LYS A 240 9.81 -15.13 -7.52
CA LYS A 240 10.44 -16.01 -6.53
C LYS A 240 11.91 -16.23 -6.87
N GLY A 241 12.19 -16.76 -8.06
CA GLY A 241 13.55 -17.12 -8.46
C GLY A 241 14.51 -15.93 -8.48
N PHE A 242 14.05 -14.73 -8.83
CA PHE A 242 14.88 -13.52 -8.76
C PHE A 242 15.13 -13.04 -7.33
N TYR A 243 14.14 -13.08 -6.42
CA TYR A 243 14.36 -12.71 -5.02
C TYR A 243 15.25 -13.71 -4.26
N GLU A 244 15.03 -15.02 -4.45
CA GLU A 244 15.88 -16.07 -3.87
C GLU A 244 17.34 -15.84 -4.27
N ARG A 245 17.60 -15.68 -5.57
CA ARG A 245 18.93 -15.36 -6.10
C ARG A 245 19.49 -14.03 -5.57
N ALA A 246 18.66 -13.00 -5.39
CA ALA A 246 19.11 -11.71 -4.87
C ALA A 246 19.65 -11.88 -3.44
N ILE A 247 18.92 -12.58 -2.58
CA ILE A 247 19.28 -12.85 -1.18
C ILE A 247 20.52 -13.76 -1.11
N GLU A 248 20.56 -14.85 -1.88
CA GLU A 248 21.69 -15.78 -1.92
C GLU A 248 23.00 -15.14 -2.38
N THR A 249 22.95 -14.30 -3.43
CA THR A 249 24.14 -13.70 -4.03
C THR A 249 24.61 -12.43 -3.33
N ASN A 250 23.71 -11.76 -2.59
CA ASN A 250 23.97 -10.47 -1.94
C ASN A 250 23.37 -10.41 -0.51
N PRO A 251 23.76 -11.31 0.42
CA PRO A 251 23.16 -11.40 1.75
C PRO A 251 23.29 -10.09 2.56
N ASP A 252 24.42 -9.40 2.44
CA ASP A 252 24.74 -8.16 3.16
C ASP A 252 24.23 -6.88 2.46
N HIS A 253 23.50 -6.99 1.34
CA HIS A 253 23.03 -5.81 0.62
C HIS A 253 21.99 -5.02 1.43
N ARG A 254 22.01 -3.68 1.33
CA ARG A 254 21.11 -2.79 2.08
C ARG A 254 19.62 -3.12 1.96
N ASN A 255 19.19 -3.70 0.84
CA ASN A 255 17.80 -4.09 0.58
C ASN A 255 17.54 -5.60 0.85
N SER A 256 18.51 -6.38 1.32
CA SER A 256 18.40 -7.84 1.56
C SER A 256 17.21 -8.20 2.46
N ARG A 257 16.99 -7.43 3.53
CA ARG A 257 15.83 -7.58 4.43
C ARG A 257 14.51 -7.21 3.76
N GLU A 258 14.51 -6.22 2.87
CA GLU A 258 13.32 -5.84 2.08
C GLU A 258 12.97 -6.96 1.08
N TRP A 259 13.97 -7.55 0.42
CA TRP A 259 13.78 -8.71 -0.47
C TRP A 259 13.22 -9.93 0.26
N LYS A 260 13.64 -10.20 1.50
CA LYS A 260 13.03 -11.26 2.34
C LYS A 260 11.54 -11.00 2.61
N VAL A 261 11.17 -9.76 2.93
CA VAL A 261 9.75 -9.37 3.09
C VAL A 261 8.96 -9.55 1.79
N GLU A 262 9.50 -9.15 0.64
CA GLU A 262 8.81 -9.32 -0.64
C GLU A 262 8.76 -10.81 -1.06
N LEU A 263 9.80 -11.61 -0.81
CA LEU A 263 9.81 -13.06 -1.05
C LEU A 263 8.76 -13.79 -0.19
N LEU A 264 8.60 -13.40 1.08
CA LEU A 264 7.51 -13.91 1.93
C LEU A 264 6.13 -13.59 1.35
N ARG A 265 5.93 -12.42 0.73
CA ARG A 265 4.67 -12.12 -0.01
C ARG A 265 4.52 -12.99 -1.26
N VAL A 266 5.60 -13.25 -2.00
CA VAL A 266 5.56 -14.15 -3.16
C VAL A 266 5.21 -15.57 -2.74
N TYR A 267 5.83 -16.11 -1.68
CA TYR A 267 5.49 -17.43 -1.15
C TYR A 267 4.04 -17.51 -0.67
N ALA A 268 3.53 -16.49 0.03
CA ALA A 268 2.13 -16.44 0.45
C ALA A 268 1.17 -16.40 -0.76
N GLY A 269 1.44 -15.54 -1.75
CA GLY A 269 0.64 -15.47 -2.98
C GLY A 269 0.68 -16.74 -3.83
N ALA A 270 1.77 -17.51 -3.76
CA ALA A 270 1.94 -18.79 -4.45
C ALA A 270 1.49 -20.02 -3.62
N GLY A 271 1.01 -19.85 -2.38
CA GLY A 271 0.60 -20.95 -1.50
C GLY A 271 1.75 -21.82 -0.95
N LEU A 272 2.98 -21.32 -0.94
CA LEU A 272 4.20 -22.08 -0.61
C LEU A 272 4.46 -22.11 0.91
N GLN A 273 3.52 -22.65 1.69
CA GLN A 273 3.52 -22.62 3.17
C GLN A 273 4.85 -23.03 3.82
N SER A 274 5.41 -24.20 3.48
CA SER A 274 6.63 -24.70 4.15
C SER A 274 7.85 -23.80 3.91
N GLN A 275 7.97 -23.22 2.70
CA GLN A 275 9.03 -22.26 2.35
C GLN A 275 8.80 -20.93 3.06
N TRP A 276 7.54 -20.48 3.16
CA TRP A 276 7.14 -19.31 3.94
C TRP A 276 7.49 -19.44 5.42
N GLN A 277 7.07 -20.52 6.09
CA GLN A 277 7.34 -20.74 7.51
C GLN A 277 8.85 -20.78 7.80
N THR A 278 9.59 -21.60 7.05
CA THR A 278 11.05 -21.75 7.21
C THR A 278 11.79 -20.42 7.03
N LEU A 279 11.44 -19.64 6.00
CA LEU A 279 12.05 -18.33 5.77
C LEU A 279 11.65 -17.32 6.85
N ASN A 280 10.39 -17.32 7.29
CA ASN A 280 9.89 -16.34 8.26
C ASN A 280 10.49 -16.58 9.66
N GLU A 281 10.58 -17.82 10.12
CA GLU A 281 11.21 -18.17 11.41
C GLU A 281 12.70 -17.79 11.44
N ALA A 282 13.44 -18.11 10.36
CA ALA A 282 14.83 -17.72 10.22
C ALA A 282 15.01 -16.19 10.20
N PHE A 283 14.12 -15.48 9.49
CA PHE A 283 14.18 -14.03 9.36
C PHE A 283 13.76 -13.29 10.65
N ILE A 284 12.77 -13.80 11.38
CA ILE A 284 12.42 -13.32 12.74
C ILE A 284 13.62 -13.45 13.68
N THR A 285 14.34 -14.57 13.61
CA THR A 285 15.53 -14.81 14.44
C THR A 285 16.66 -13.83 14.09
N GLU A 286 16.98 -13.68 12.80
CA GLU A 286 17.95 -12.71 12.28
C GLU A 286 17.62 -11.26 12.69
N LEU A 287 16.35 -10.87 12.62
CA LEU A 287 15.90 -9.55 13.04
C LEU A 287 16.01 -9.36 14.56
N LYS A 288 15.65 -10.35 15.37
CA LYS A 288 15.84 -10.31 16.83
C LYS A 288 17.32 -10.13 17.18
N ASP A 289 18.24 -10.84 16.51
CA ASP A 289 19.68 -10.70 16.73
C ASP A 289 20.22 -9.34 16.28
N TYR A 290 19.86 -8.87 15.09
CA TYR A 290 20.23 -7.54 14.61
C TYR A 290 19.75 -6.43 15.56
N LEU A 291 18.53 -6.52 16.08
CA LEU A 291 17.95 -5.50 16.96
C LEU A 291 18.51 -5.52 18.39
N ARG A 292 19.22 -6.58 18.80
CA ARG A 292 20.03 -6.56 20.05
C ARG A 292 21.16 -5.54 19.97
N GLU A 293 21.82 -5.44 18.82
CA GLU A 293 22.90 -4.49 18.55
C GLU A 293 22.37 -3.11 18.13
N TYR A 294 21.39 -3.08 17.21
CA TYR A 294 20.86 -1.87 16.59
C TYR A 294 19.51 -1.45 17.20
N ARG A 295 19.44 -1.35 18.53
CA ARG A 295 18.22 -1.03 19.28
C ARG A 295 17.51 0.27 18.86
N GLY A 296 18.24 1.20 18.24
CA GLY A 296 17.72 2.46 17.68
C GLY A 296 17.04 2.35 16.30
N ASP A 297 16.97 1.16 15.69
CA ASP A 297 16.34 0.96 14.38
C ASP A 297 14.83 0.67 14.53
N SER A 298 14.05 1.72 14.77
CA SER A 298 12.57 1.64 14.84
C SER A 298 11.94 1.08 13.54
N ARG A 299 12.61 1.19 12.39
CA ARG A 299 12.17 0.54 11.14
C ARG A 299 12.38 -0.98 11.20
N GLY A 300 13.53 -1.43 11.69
CA GLY A 300 13.79 -2.85 11.95
C GLY A 300 12.79 -3.47 12.92
N TRP A 301 12.51 -2.80 14.05
CA TRP A 301 11.50 -3.25 15.02
C TRP A 301 10.10 -3.38 14.39
N THR A 302 9.66 -2.40 13.58
CA THR A 302 8.35 -2.50 12.89
C THR A 302 8.30 -3.57 11.80
N ILE A 303 9.44 -3.93 11.17
CA ILE A 303 9.50 -5.07 10.23
C ILE A 303 9.38 -6.41 10.98
N LEU A 304 10.10 -6.56 12.10
CA LEU A 304 10.04 -7.76 12.96
C LEU A 304 8.61 -7.98 13.48
N ALA A 305 7.99 -6.93 14.02
CA ALA A 305 6.60 -6.97 14.46
C ALA A 305 5.66 -7.43 13.34
N LYS A 306 5.80 -6.91 12.12
CA LYS A 306 4.97 -7.34 10.99
C LYS A 306 5.16 -8.81 10.63
N GLN A 307 6.36 -9.36 10.77
CA GLN A 307 6.60 -10.80 10.57
C GLN A 307 5.97 -11.66 11.67
N GLN A 308 6.09 -11.24 12.94
CA GLN A 308 5.43 -11.89 14.08
C GLN A 308 3.90 -11.86 13.96
N ILE A 309 3.31 -10.73 13.55
CA ILE A 309 1.86 -10.60 13.29
C ILE A 309 1.40 -11.56 12.20
N GLN A 310 2.18 -11.73 11.12
CA GLN A 310 1.86 -12.69 10.06
C GLN A 310 2.02 -14.15 10.53
N ALA A 311 2.97 -14.42 11.43
CA ALA A 311 3.13 -15.73 12.07
C ALA A 311 2.09 -16.04 13.17
N GLY A 312 1.32 -15.05 13.62
CA GLY A 312 0.35 -15.18 14.71
C GLY A 312 0.92 -14.93 16.12
N TYR A 313 2.19 -14.55 16.25
CA TYR A 313 2.85 -14.26 17.53
C TYR A 313 2.50 -12.84 18.03
N PHE A 314 1.24 -12.61 18.44
CA PHE A 314 0.74 -11.25 18.70
C PHE A 314 1.31 -10.56 19.94
N GLU A 315 1.43 -11.24 21.08
CA GLU A 315 2.03 -10.62 22.29
C GLU A 315 3.54 -10.33 22.05
N ASP A 316 4.23 -11.26 21.40
CA ASP A 316 5.62 -11.12 20.90
C ASP A 316 5.77 -9.88 19.99
N ALA A 317 4.78 -9.62 19.12
CA ALA A 317 4.72 -8.45 18.26
C ALA A 317 4.39 -7.15 19.03
N ILE A 318 3.54 -7.21 20.06
CA ILE A 318 3.22 -6.07 20.93
C ILE A 318 4.48 -5.59 21.65
N ASP A 319 5.25 -6.48 22.26
CA ASP A 319 6.49 -6.10 22.96
C ASP A 319 7.58 -5.61 22.00
N THR A 320 7.61 -6.17 20.79
CA THR A 320 8.46 -5.69 19.69
C THR A 320 8.07 -4.28 19.22
N LEU A 321 6.77 -3.97 19.12
CA LEU A 321 6.30 -2.62 18.77
C LEU A 321 6.49 -1.61 19.92
N LYS A 322 6.29 -2.02 21.18
CA LYS A 322 6.68 -1.20 22.34
C LYS A 322 8.18 -0.88 22.31
N SER A 323 9.03 -1.85 21.94
CA SER A 323 10.46 -1.62 21.73
C SER A 323 10.75 -0.63 20.60
N ALA A 324 9.95 -0.64 19.52
CA ALA A 324 10.00 0.39 18.48
C ALA A 324 9.67 1.80 19.01
N LEU A 325 8.74 1.91 19.96
CA LEU A 325 8.37 3.17 20.63
C LEU A 325 9.39 3.64 21.66
N VAL A 326 10.12 2.73 22.32
CA VAL A 326 11.27 3.11 23.16
C VAL A 326 12.38 3.75 22.30
N SER A 327 12.56 3.28 21.07
CA SER A 327 13.50 3.86 20.10
C SER A 327 13.01 5.17 19.46
N ASP A 328 11.72 5.25 19.14
CA ASP A 328 11.08 6.43 18.54
C ASP A 328 9.64 6.52 19.06
N SER A 329 9.45 7.33 20.11
CA SER A 329 8.17 7.48 20.80
C SER A 329 7.10 8.19 19.96
N ARG A 330 7.44 8.64 18.74
CA ARG A 330 6.52 9.26 17.78
C ARG A 330 6.43 8.48 16.47
N ASN A 331 6.87 7.22 16.46
CA ASN A 331 6.66 6.35 15.32
C ASN A 331 5.16 6.03 15.16
N ALA A 332 4.45 6.87 14.41
CA ALA A 332 3.02 6.72 14.13
C ALA A 332 2.68 5.38 13.46
N GLN A 333 3.60 4.75 12.74
CA GLN A 333 3.40 3.39 12.21
C GLN A 333 3.40 2.35 13.34
N ALA A 334 4.29 2.47 14.33
CA ALA A 334 4.31 1.56 15.48
C ALA A 334 3.09 1.76 16.38
N LEU A 335 2.72 3.01 16.69
CA LEU A 335 1.49 3.35 17.42
C LEU A 335 0.24 2.81 16.70
N TRP A 336 0.17 2.96 15.37
CA TRP A 336 -0.99 2.50 14.59
C TRP A 336 -1.09 0.97 14.54
N GLU A 337 0.02 0.26 14.35
CA GLU A 337 0.00 -1.21 14.37
C GLU A 337 -0.29 -1.76 15.78
N LEU A 338 0.17 -1.11 16.85
CA LEU A 338 -0.24 -1.43 18.23
C LEU A 338 -1.73 -1.24 18.41
N GLY A 339 -2.27 -0.07 18.07
CA GLY A 339 -3.71 0.17 18.15
C GLY A 339 -4.51 -0.86 17.36
N ARG A 340 -4.10 -1.19 16.13
CA ARG A 340 -4.73 -2.26 15.33
C ARG A 340 -4.65 -3.64 15.99
N LEU A 341 -3.54 -3.99 16.63
CA LEU A 341 -3.41 -5.23 17.39
C LEU A 341 -4.29 -5.26 18.64
N TYR A 342 -4.35 -4.16 19.39
CA TYR A 342 -5.21 -4.06 20.56
C TYR A 342 -6.70 -4.12 20.18
N VAL A 343 -7.14 -3.47 19.09
CA VAL A 343 -8.49 -3.68 18.54
C VAL A 343 -8.70 -5.14 18.13
N ARG A 344 -7.73 -5.76 17.44
CA ARG A 344 -7.77 -7.18 17.05
C ARG A 344 -7.93 -8.09 18.28
N MET A 345 -7.26 -7.81 19.40
CA MET A 345 -7.42 -8.60 20.62
C MET A 345 -8.74 -8.32 21.37
N GLY A 346 -9.48 -7.27 21.02
CA GLY A 346 -10.65 -6.78 21.77
C GLY A 346 -10.28 -5.94 23.00
N ARG A 347 -9.01 -5.56 23.11
CA ARG A 347 -8.44 -4.64 24.12
C ARG A 347 -8.66 -3.19 23.64
N SER A 348 -9.92 -2.78 23.57
CA SER A 348 -10.32 -1.57 22.84
C SER A 348 -9.86 -0.27 23.50
N GLN A 349 -9.68 -0.24 24.82
CA GLN A 349 -9.25 0.99 25.51
C GLN A 349 -7.78 1.31 25.23
N GLU A 350 -6.89 0.31 25.31
CA GLU A 350 -5.49 0.49 24.96
C GLU A 350 -5.33 0.93 23.49
N ALA A 351 -6.17 0.38 22.59
CA ALA A 351 -6.23 0.84 21.20
C ALA A 351 -6.64 2.31 21.04
N ILE A 352 -7.62 2.78 21.82
CA ILE A 352 -8.03 4.19 21.86
C ILE A 352 -6.88 5.08 22.31
N ASP A 353 -6.14 4.67 23.34
CA ASP A 353 -5.02 5.43 23.89
C ASP A 353 -3.90 5.61 22.86
N TYR A 354 -3.45 4.54 22.19
CA TYR A 354 -2.45 4.63 21.12
C TYR A 354 -2.92 5.43 19.88
N TYR A 355 -4.22 5.42 19.56
CA TYR A 355 -4.76 6.27 18.49
C TYR A 355 -4.79 7.74 18.89
N ASN A 356 -5.11 8.06 20.15
CA ASN A 356 -5.05 9.41 20.69
C ASN A 356 -3.63 9.97 20.71
N ASP A 357 -2.61 9.15 21.02
CA ASP A 357 -1.19 9.55 20.92
C ASP A 357 -0.84 10.08 19.52
N ILE A 358 -1.23 9.35 18.45
CA ILE A 358 -0.98 9.78 17.06
C ILE A 358 -1.73 11.08 16.72
N ILE A 359 -2.98 11.22 17.19
CA ILE A 359 -3.80 12.41 16.96
C ILE A 359 -3.21 13.63 17.69
N SER A 360 -2.61 13.40 18.86
CA SER A 360 -2.02 14.45 19.70
C SER A 360 -0.73 15.06 19.15
N ASP A 361 0.07 14.33 18.34
CA ASP A 361 1.34 14.87 17.82
C ASP A 361 1.08 16.02 16.84
N PRO A 362 1.51 17.27 17.15
CA PRO A 362 1.33 18.41 16.26
C PRO A 362 2.06 18.28 14.92
N ASN A 363 3.06 17.40 14.81
CA ASN A 363 3.91 17.23 13.63
C ASN A 363 3.40 16.15 12.66
N GLU A 364 2.46 15.30 13.09
CA GLU A 364 1.89 14.26 12.22
C GLU A 364 1.05 14.89 11.09
N LYS A 365 1.11 14.26 9.91
CA LYS A 365 0.42 14.71 8.71
C LYS A 365 -1.09 14.70 8.95
N LYS A 366 -1.76 15.81 8.58
CA LYS A 366 -3.22 15.94 8.65
C LYS A 366 -3.96 14.78 7.97
N SER A 367 -3.41 14.20 6.90
CA SER A 367 -3.98 13.02 6.22
C SER A 367 -3.91 11.74 7.06
N VAL A 368 -2.80 11.50 7.76
CA VAL A 368 -2.64 10.39 8.71
C VAL A 368 -3.58 10.58 9.89
N ARG A 369 -3.60 11.78 10.50
CA ARG A 369 -4.53 12.11 11.59
C ARG A 369 -5.99 11.84 11.20
N ARG A 370 -6.46 12.33 10.05
CA ARG A 370 -7.82 12.06 9.54
C ARG A 370 -8.09 10.59 9.22
N ALA A 371 -7.07 9.76 8.98
CA ALA A 371 -7.25 8.32 8.83
C ALA A 371 -7.45 7.65 10.21
N ILE A 372 -6.60 7.99 11.18
CA ILE A 372 -6.70 7.48 12.57
C ILE A 372 -7.99 7.96 13.25
N GLU A 373 -8.38 9.23 13.09
CA GLU A 373 -9.66 9.76 13.61
C GLU A 373 -10.87 8.96 13.10
N ARG A 374 -10.87 8.54 11.83
CA ARG A 374 -11.93 7.67 11.28
C ARG A 374 -11.89 6.25 11.86
N SER A 375 -10.70 5.66 12.02
CA SER A 375 -10.56 4.34 12.68
C SER A 375 -10.96 4.39 14.16
N LEU A 376 -10.69 5.50 14.83
CA LEU A 376 -11.08 5.74 16.21
C LEU A 376 -12.59 5.95 16.35
N ALA A 377 -13.23 6.68 15.43
CA ALA A 377 -14.68 6.86 15.43
C ALA A 377 -15.45 5.55 15.14
N ASP A 378 -14.97 4.71 14.22
CA ASP A 378 -15.50 3.36 13.99
C ASP A 378 -15.33 2.46 15.24
N LEU A 379 -14.19 2.54 15.93
CA LEU A 379 -13.95 1.84 17.19
C LEU A 379 -14.87 2.35 18.31
N TYR A 380 -15.09 3.66 18.42
CA TYR A 380 -16.05 4.24 19.37
C TYR A 380 -17.48 3.77 19.08
N PHE A 381 -17.91 3.75 17.82
CA PHE A 381 -19.22 3.20 17.44
C PHE A 381 -19.36 1.73 17.86
N LYS A 382 -18.38 0.88 17.51
CA LYS A 382 -18.36 -0.55 17.87
C LYS A 382 -18.30 -0.83 19.37
N THR A 383 -17.79 0.11 20.17
CA THR A 383 -17.73 0.00 21.64
C THR A 383 -18.90 0.71 22.35
N GLY A 384 -19.89 1.21 21.62
CA GLY A 384 -21.06 1.91 22.18
C GLY A 384 -20.79 3.34 22.65
N ARG A 385 -19.59 3.89 22.38
CA ARG A 385 -19.17 5.27 22.70
C ARG A 385 -19.67 6.25 21.64
N PHE A 386 -20.99 6.22 21.39
CA PHE A 386 -21.64 6.91 20.28
C PHE A 386 -21.38 8.42 20.23
N ARG A 387 -21.35 9.10 21.38
CA ARG A 387 -21.08 10.55 21.46
C ARG A 387 -19.71 10.94 20.91
N GLU A 388 -18.68 10.16 21.23
CA GLU A 388 -17.29 10.47 20.81
C GLU A 388 -17.06 10.10 19.34
N SER A 389 -17.74 9.06 18.83
CA SER A 389 -17.83 8.79 17.39
C SER A 389 -18.51 9.95 16.65
N LEU A 390 -19.61 10.47 17.22
CA LEU A 390 -20.39 11.56 16.65
C LEU A 390 -19.59 12.87 16.61
N GLU A 391 -18.88 13.22 17.69
CA GLU A 391 -18.00 14.41 17.76
C GLU A 391 -16.89 14.43 16.69
N ILE A 392 -16.44 13.27 16.21
CA ILE A 392 -15.46 13.17 15.13
C ILE A 392 -16.13 13.39 13.77
N TYR A 393 -17.22 12.67 13.48
CA TYR A 393 -17.88 12.75 12.17
C TYR A 393 -18.66 14.06 11.94
N GLN A 394 -19.25 14.66 12.99
CA GLN A 394 -19.97 15.94 12.90
C GLN A 394 -19.10 17.15 12.56
N ARG A 395 -17.76 17.02 12.55
CA ARG A 395 -16.85 18.08 12.08
C ARG A 395 -17.04 18.42 10.60
N ASP A 396 -17.52 17.45 9.83
CA ASP A 396 -17.92 17.61 8.44
C ASP A 396 -19.16 16.71 8.21
N PRO A 397 -20.37 17.17 8.56
CA PRO A 397 -21.53 16.32 8.60
C PRO A 397 -22.00 15.92 7.19
N GLU A 398 -21.91 16.83 6.23
CA GLU A 398 -22.30 16.56 4.84
C GLU A 398 -21.34 15.59 4.14
N ALA A 399 -20.05 15.55 4.48
CA ALA A 399 -19.16 14.50 3.97
C ALA A 399 -19.37 13.13 4.66
N ASN A 400 -19.94 13.11 5.87
CA ASN A 400 -20.02 11.93 6.72
C ASN A 400 -21.44 11.40 6.99
N LEU A 401 -22.48 11.85 6.26
CA LEU A 401 -23.88 11.42 6.48
C LEU A 401 -24.03 9.89 6.65
N ARG A 402 -23.39 9.10 5.77
CA ARG A 402 -23.37 7.63 5.80
C ARG A 402 -22.75 7.03 7.07
N MET A 403 -21.86 7.74 7.76
CA MET A 403 -21.24 7.33 9.02
C MET A 403 -22.02 7.85 10.24
N ILE A 404 -22.76 8.95 10.08
CA ILE A 404 -23.53 9.59 11.15
C ILE A 404 -24.90 8.94 11.33
N ALA A 405 -25.59 8.55 10.25
CA ALA A 405 -26.92 7.93 10.33
C ALA A 405 -26.98 6.65 11.21
N PRO A 406 -26.02 5.69 11.11
CA PRO A 406 -26.01 4.53 12.00
C PRO A 406 -25.77 4.87 13.48
N ILE A 407 -25.12 6.00 13.77
CA ILE A 407 -24.86 6.45 15.16
C ILE A 407 -26.16 6.95 15.79
N TYR A 408 -26.95 7.76 15.06
CA TYR A 408 -28.27 8.20 15.54
C TYR A 408 -29.25 7.04 15.67
N GLU A 409 -29.20 6.07 14.76
CA GLU A 409 -29.96 4.82 14.87
C GLU A 409 -29.62 4.06 16.17
N ALA A 410 -28.33 3.92 16.49
CA ALA A 410 -27.87 3.23 17.70
C ALA A 410 -28.12 4.03 19.00
N VAL A 411 -28.44 5.33 18.90
CA VAL A 411 -28.85 6.21 20.01
C VAL A 411 -30.39 6.27 20.15
N ASP A 412 -31.14 5.56 19.29
CA ASP A 412 -32.61 5.49 19.23
C ASP A 412 -33.29 6.81 18.80
N GLU A 413 -32.55 7.72 18.14
CA GLU A 413 -33.09 8.94 17.52
C GLU A 413 -33.51 8.67 16.05
N LEU A 414 -34.48 7.77 15.90
CA LEU A 414 -34.83 7.12 14.63
C LEU A 414 -35.25 8.09 13.52
N GLU A 415 -36.01 9.14 13.84
CA GLU A 415 -36.44 10.14 12.84
C GLU A 415 -35.25 10.88 12.22
N THR A 416 -34.21 11.15 13.02
CA THR A 416 -32.99 11.81 12.53
C THR A 416 -32.13 10.84 11.72
N ALA A 417 -32.04 9.57 12.13
CA ALA A 417 -31.34 8.53 11.39
C ALA A 417 -31.95 8.34 9.99
N GLU A 418 -33.28 8.26 9.90
CA GLU A 418 -34.00 8.17 8.62
C GLU A 418 -33.73 9.38 7.72
N GLU A 419 -33.82 10.61 8.24
CA GLU A 419 -33.52 11.81 7.46
C GLU A 419 -32.08 11.75 6.90
N LEU A 420 -31.11 11.34 7.72
CA LEU A 420 -29.71 11.24 7.35
C LEU A 420 -29.44 10.14 6.30
N TYR A 421 -30.07 8.96 6.43
CA TYR A 421 -30.00 7.90 5.41
C TYR A 421 -30.58 8.38 4.07
N LEU A 422 -31.78 8.99 4.09
CA LEU A 422 -32.42 9.53 2.89
C LEU A 422 -31.61 10.69 2.26
N ARG A 423 -30.95 11.53 3.09
CA ARG A 423 -30.06 12.59 2.61
C ARG A 423 -28.76 12.04 2.01
N SER A 424 -28.15 11.01 2.61
CA SER A 424 -26.97 10.34 2.06
C SER A 424 -27.24 9.79 0.65
N VAL A 425 -28.40 9.13 0.45
CA VAL A 425 -28.82 8.64 -0.86
C VAL A 425 -29.09 9.78 -1.85
N LYS A 426 -29.72 10.89 -1.42
CA LYS A 426 -29.96 12.07 -2.28
C LYS A 426 -28.67 12.79 -2.70
N GLN A 427 -27.68 12.87 -1.81
CA GLN A 427 -26.40 13.52 -2.08
C GLN A 427 -25.51 12.69 -3.01
N ALA A 428 -25.51 11.36 -2.85
CA ALA A 428 -24.75 10.45 -3.68
C ALA A 428 -25.63 9.36 -4.34
N PRO A 429 -26.52 9.69 -5.30
CA PRO A 429 -27.49 8.72 -5.87
C PRO A 429 -26.85 7.55 -6.63
N ARG A 430 -25.56 7.65 -6.96
CA ARG A 430 -24.76 6.62 -7.65
C ARG A 430 -23.79 5.87 -6.73
N ASP A 431 -23.77 6.15 -5.43
CA ASP A 431 -22.97 5.42 -4.45
C ASP A 431 -23.79 4.25 -3.87
N ALA A 432 -23.38 3.03 -4.22
CA ALA A 432 -24.04 1.82 -3.72
C ALA A 432 -23.96 1.69 -2.18
N ARG A 433 -22.97 2.31 -1.51
CA ARG A 433 -22.82 2.25 -0.04
C ARG A 433 -23.87 3.07 0.69
N SER A 434 -24.27 4.21 0.13
CA SER A 434 -25.35 5.03 0.68
C SER A 434 -26.70 4.32 0.57
N HIS A 435 -26.95 3.65 -0.56
CA HIS A 435 -28.12 2.77 -0.72
C HIS A 435 -28.08 1.57 0.24
N LEU A 436 -26.91 0.96 0.47
CA LEU A 436 -26.76 -0.17 1.39
C LEU A 436 -27.13 0.21 2.83
N GLY A 437 -26.63 1.35 3.34
CA GLY A 437 -26.96 1.82 4.69
C GLY A 437 -28.48 2.03 4.87
N SER A 438 -29.13 2.63 3.88
CA SER A 438 -30.59 2.80 3.84
C SER A 438 -31.32 1.44 3.82
N ALA A 439 -30.90 0.52 2.94
CA ALA A 439 -31.50 -0.81 2.84
C ALA A 439 -31.38 -1.61 4.15
N GLU A 440 -30.20 -1.60 4.79
CA GLU A 440 -29.99 -2.28 6.07
C GLU A 440 -30.82 -1.67 7.21
N TYR A 441 -30.98 -0.34 7.23
CA TYR A 441 -31.88 0.35 8.16
C TYR A 441 -33.33 -0.15 7.99
N TRP A 442 -33.86 -0.15 6.77
CA TRP A 442 -35.22 -0.64 6.50
C TRP A 442 -35.41 -2.14 6.83
N VAL A 443 -34.41 -2.99 6.55
CA VAL A 443 -34.40 -4.40 6.97
C VAL A 443 -34.51 -4.54 8.49
N ARG A 444 -33.76 -3.74 9.28
CA ARG A 444 -33.83 -3.75 10.74
C ARG A 444 -35.16 -3.21 11.30
N ARG A 445 -35.89 -2.41 10.51
CA ARG A 445 -37.22 -1.88 10.84
C ARG A 445 -38.39 -2.73 10.29
N GLU A 446 -38.08 -3.89 9.72
CA GLU A 446 -39.05 -4.79 9.06
C GLU A 446 -39.89 -4.12 7.96
N GLN A 447 -39.37 -3.02 7.37
CA GLN A 447 -39.98 -2.31 6.23
C GLN A 447 -39.44 -2.93 4.94
N TRP A 448 -40.05 -4.05 4.54
CA TRP A 448 -39.51 -4.91 3.49
C TRP A 448 -39.59 -4.26 2.09
N GLU A 449 -40.65 -3.50 1.79
CA GLU A 449 -40.83 -2.88 0.47
C GLU A 449 -39.76 -1.79 0.22
N GLU A 450 -39.53 -0.93 1.22
CA GLU A 450 -38.50 0.11 1.21
C GLU A 450 -37.08 -0.48 1.18
N ALA A 451 -36.84 -1.54 1.95
CA ALA A 451 -35.58 -2.29 1.93
C ALA A 451 -35.30 -2.89 0.55
N ALA A 452 -36.30 -3.50 -0.08
CA ALA A 452 -36.19 -4.07 -1.42
C ALA A 452 -35.92 -2.98 -2.48
N GLU A 453 -36.63 -1.85 -2.41
CA GLU A 453 -36.42 -0.76 -3.36
C GLU A 453 -35.05 -0.09 -3.21
N ALA A 454 -34.62 0.24 -1.98
CA ALA A 454 -33.28 0.77 -1.72
C ALA A 454 -32.20 -0.20 -2.21
N SER A 455 -32.38 -1.51 -2.00
CA SER A 455 -31.44 -2.52 -2.46
C SER A 455 -31.37 -2.61 -4.00
N ARG A 456 -32.53 -2.59 -4.69
CA ARG A 456 -32.60 -2.58 -6.15
C ARG A 456 -31.95 -1.34 -6.77
N GLN A 457 -32.09 -0.17 -6.13
CA GLN A 457 -31.42 1.05 -6.58
C GLN A 457 -29.91 0.98 -6.35
N GLY A 458 -29.47 0.48 -5.20
CA GLY A 458 -28.05 0.25 -4.90
C GLY A 458 -27.37 -0.70 -5.90
N LEU A 459 -28.02 -1.81 -6.27
CA LEU A 459 -27.48 -2.78 -7.25
C LEU A 459 -27.37 -2.22 -8.68
N ARG A 460 -28.14 -1.18 -9.02
CA ARG A 460 -28.06 -0.48 -10.31
C ARG A 460 -26.98 0.61 -10.35
N CYS A 461 -26.28 0.85 -9.24
CA CYS A 461 -25.25 1.89 -9.15
C CYS A 461 -23.93 1.45 -9.80
N THR A 462 -23.27 2.37 -10.51
CA THR A 462 -22.02 2.09 -11.23
C THR A 462 -20.78 2.03 -10.33
N TYR A 463 -20.85 2.65 -9.14
CA TYR A 463 -19.74 2.72 -8.19
C TYR A 463 -20.03 1.86 -6.97
N ALA A 464 -19.61 0.60 -7.05
CA ALA A 464 -19.71 -0.38 -5.97
C ALA A 464 -18.46 -1.27 -5.95
N THR A 465 -18.04 -1.69 -4.76
CA THR A 465 -17.20 -2.88 -4.62
C THR A 465 -18.08 -4.12 -4.69
N GLU A 466 -17.51 -5.26 -5.08
CA GLU A 466 -18.16 -6.57 -5.10
C GLU A 466 -18.90 -6.87 -3.78
N GLU A 467 -18.21 -6.61 -2.66
CA GLU A 467 -18.72 -6.69 -1.28
C GLU A 467 -20.00 -5.86 -1.04
N VAL A 468 -20.06 -4.62 -1.53
CA VAL A 468 -21.23 -3.74 -1.33
C VAL A 468 -22.42 -4.26 -2.12
N HIS A 469 -22.21 -4.71 -3.36
CA HIS A 469 -23.24 -5.41 -4.13
C HIS A 469 -23.63 -6.75 -3.48
N SER A 470 -22.70 -7.47 -2.84
CA SER A 470 -23.01 -8.70 -2.09
C SER A 470 -23.90 -8.45 -0.87
N ASN A 471 -23.67 -7.37 -0.13
CA ASN A 471 -24.49 -7.01 1.03
C ASN A 471 -25.86 -6.47 0.59
N LEU A 472 -25.93 -5.68 -0.49
CA LEU A 472 -27.20 -5.26 -1.10
C LEU A 472 -28.03 -6.46 -1.60
N ALA A 473 -27.39 -7.47 -2.19
CA ALA A 473 -28.03 -8.72 -2.60
C ALA A 473 -28.67 -9.45 -1.42
N VAL A 474 -28.02 -9.46 -0.26
CA VAL A 474 -28.53 -10.09 0.97
C VAL A 474 -29.65 -9.27 1.61
N ALA A 475 -29.55 -7.93 1.62
CA ALA A 475 -30.65 -7.07 2.09
C ALA A 475 -31.92 -7.30 1.24
N LEU A 476 -31.77 -7.30 -0.09
CA LEU A 476 -32.86 -7.57 -1.03
C LEU A 476 -33.48 -8.97 -0.85
N ALA A 477 -32.65 -10.02 -0.83
CA ALA A 477 -33.13 -11.38 -0.63
C ALA A 477 -33.80 -11.55 0.75
N THR A 478 -33.31 -10.88 1.79
CA THR A 478 -33.92 -10.93 3.14
C THR A 478 -35.30 -10.28 3.15
N ALA A 479 -35.46 -9.13 2.50
CA ALA A 479 -36.76 -8.47 2.35
C ALA A 479 -37.75 -9.34 1.55
N GLN A 480 -37.35 -9.81 0.36
CA GLN A 480 -38.18 -10.66 -0.51
C GLN A 480 -38.57 -12.00 0.15
N MET A 481 -37.68 -12.61 0.94
CA MET A 481 -38.02 -13.80 1.74
C MET A 481 -39.14 -13.52 2.76
N ARG A 482 -39.14 -12.35 3.40
CA ARG A 482 -40.15 -11.97 4.41
C ARG A 482 -41.49 -11.58 3.77
N GLU A 483 -41.48 -11.02 2.56
CA GLU A 483 -42.65 -10.82 1.72
C GLU A 483 -43.19 -12.11 1.06
N ASN A 484 -42.56 -13.27 1.33
CA ASN A 484 -42.89 -14.57 0.73
C ASN A 484 -42.69 -14.61 -0.82
N GLN A 485 -41.93 -13.66 -1.37
CA GLN A 485 -41.48 -13.57 -2.78
C GLN A 485 -40.19 -14.38 -2.99
N ILE A 486 -40.24 -15.66 -2.60
CA ILE A 486 -39.07 -16.53 -2.48
C ILE A 486 -38.36 -16.81 -3.81
N GLU A 487 -39.12 -17.03 -4.89
CA GLU A 487 -38.52 -17.29 -6.22
C GLU A 487 -37.97 -15.99 -6.85
N ASP A 488 -38.57 -14.83 -6.57
CA ASP A 488 -38.03 -13.53 -7.02
C ASP A 488 -36.68 -13.20 -6.35
N ALA A 489 -36.47 -13.65 -5.11
CA ALA A 489 -35.18 -13.56 -4.43
C ALA A 489 -34.11 -14.44 -5.09
N LEU A 490 -34.46 -15.65 -5.54
CA LEU A 490 -33.56 -16.53 -6.30
C LEU A 490 -33.26 -15.99 -7.69
N GLN A 491 -34.27 -15.50 -8.41
CA GLN A 491 -34.15 -14.82 -9.70
C GLN A 491 -33.19 -13.63 -9.59
N THR A 492 -33.38 -12.78 -8.59
CA THR A 492 -32.53 -11.59 -8.38
C THR A 492 -31.09 -11.97 -8.02
N MET A 493 -30.90 -12.98 -7.16
CA MET A 493 -29.57 -13.50 -6.84
C MET A 493 -28.89 -14.13 -8.07
N GLU A 494 -29.65 -14.73 -8.98
CA GLU A 494 -29.15 -15.26 -10.25
C GLU A 494 -28.73 -14.16 -11.23
N GLU A 495 -29.48 -13.06 -11.35
CA GLU A 495 -29.07 -11.87 -12.12
C GLU A 495 -27.76 -11.27 -11.58
N ILE A 496 -27.59 -11.21 -10.25
CA ILE A 496 -26.36 -10.74 -9.61
C ILE A 496 -25.19 -11.69 -9.87
N CYS A 497 -25.42 -13.01 -9.82
CA CYS A 497 -24.40 -13.99 -10.19
C CYS A 497 -24.06 -13.95 -11.69
N GLN A 498 -24.98 -13.57 -12.58
CA GLN A 498 -24.71 -13.36 -14.01
C GLN A 498 -23.92 -12.07 -14.27
N ALA A 499 -24.14 -11.01 -13.48
CA ALA A 499 -23.34 -9.79 -13.52
C ALA A 499 -21.91 -10.02 -12.98
N TYR A 500 -21.76 -10.94 -12.02
CA TYR A 500 -20.48 -11.27 -11.37
C TYR A 500 -20.17 -12.79 -11.44
N PRO A 501 -19.97 -13.35 -12.64
CA PRO A 501 -19.85 -14.80 -12.84
C PRO A 501 -18.64 -15.42 -12.12
N ASP A 502 -17.56 -14.66 -11.96
CA ASP A 502 -16.33 -15.08 -11.30
C ASP A 502 -16.35 -14.84 -9.77
N SER A 503 -17.42 -14.24 -9.21
CA SER A 503 -17.49 -13.94 -7.78
C SER A 503 -17.88 -15.15 -6.94
N ILE A 504 -16.91 -15.66 -6.17
CA ILE A 504 -17.11 -16.72 -5.19
C ILE A 504 -18.10 -16.28 -4.09
N HIS A 505 -18.05 -15.00 -3.68
CA HIS A 505 -18.90 -14.47 -2.60
C HIS A 505 -20.39 -14.40 -2.98
N GLN A 506 -20.71 -14.04 -4.23
CA GLN A 506 -22.11 -14.03 -4.70
C GLN A 506 -22.66 -15.45 -4.82
N GLN A 507 -21.87 -16.37 -5.38
CA GLN A 507 -22.24 -17.79 -5.46
C GLN A 507 -22.45 -18.39 -4.06
N PHE A 508 -21.57 -18.08 -3.10
CA PHE A 508 -21.71 -18.48 -1.70
C PHE A 508 -23.03 -17.99 -1.08
N ARG A 509 -23.43 -16.75 -1.35
CA ARG A 509 -24.70 -16.18 -0.86
C ARG A 509 -25.92 -16.84 -1.53
N LYS A 510 -25.86 -17.15 -2.83
CA LYS A 510 -26.88 -17.96 -3.52
C LYS A 510 -27.01 -19.36 -2.92
N VAL A 511 -25.90 -20.01 -2.57
CA VAL A 511 -25.91 -21.32 -1.90
C VAL A 511 -26.52 -21.23 -0.50
N LYS A 512 -26.16 -20.22 0.31
CA LYS A 512 -26.79 -19.98 1.62
C LYS A 512 -28.30 -19.73 1.51
N LEU A 513 -28.75 -18.99 0.49
CA LEU A 513 -30.18 -18.78 0.21
C LEU A 513 -30.87 -20.11 -0.12
N LEU A 514 -30.33 -20.92 -1.05
CA LEU A 514 -30.88 -22.25 -1.39
C LEU A 514 -30.99 -23.18 -0.16
N ILE A 515 -30.02 -23.14 0.76
CA ILE A 515 -30.07 -23.90 2.03
C ILE A 515 -31.22 -23.40 2.92
N ARG A 516 -31.38 -22.08 3.11
CA ARG A 516 -32.50 -21.50 3.89
C ARG A 516 -33.87 -21.85 3.28
N LEU A 517 -33.96 -21.99 1.96
CA LEU A 517 -35.16 -22.40 1.24
C LEU A 517 -35.39 -23.92 1.22
N GLY A 518 -34.53 -24.72 1.85
CA GLY A 518 -34.64 -26.17 1.86
C GLY A 518 -34.29 -26.86 0.53
N ARG A 519 -33.81 -26.12 -0.48
CA ARG A 519 -33.37 -26.62 -1.80
C ARG A 519 -31.94 -27.19 -1.71
N LYS A 520 -31.78 -28.17 -0.80
CA LYS A 520 -30.50 -28.72 -0.34
C LYS A 520 -29.64 -29.33 -1.45
N ASP A 521 -30.25 -30.07 -2.37
CA ASP A 521 -29.52 -30.74 -3.46
C ASP A 521 -28.99 -29.75 -4.50
N GLU A 522 -29.70 -28.64 -4.72
CA GLU A 522 -29.27 -27.55 -5.61
C GLU A 522 -28.13 -26.75 -4.99
N ALA A 523 -28.18 -26.51 -3.67
CA ALA A 523 -27.10 -25.88 -2.92
C ALA A 523 -25.77 -26.66 -3.05
N ILE A 524 -25.79 -28.00 -2.88
CA ILE A 524 -24.58 -28.83 -3.06
C ILE A 524 -24.09 -28.78 -4.51
N LYS A 525 -24.99 -28.98 -5.49
CA LYS A 525 -24.62 -28.96 -6.92
C LYS A 525 -23.95 -27.65 -7.31
N LEU A 526 -24.53 -26.52 -6.91
CA LEU A 526 -23.97 -25.21 -7.17
C LEU A 526 -22.59 -25.03 -6.51
N ALA A 527 -22.43 -25.40 -5.23
CA ALA A 527 -21.13 -25.36 -4.56
C ALA A 527 -20.06 -26.22 -5.26
N GLU A 528 -20.42 -27.43 -5.72
CA GLU A 528 -19.51 -28.26 -6.51
C GLU A 528 -19.20 -27.70 -7.90
N GLU A 529 -20.18 -27.13 -8.59
CA GLU A 529 -20.03 -26.55 -9.93
C GLU A 529 -19.11 -25.34 -9.90
N VAL A 530 -19.32 -24.43 -8.94
CA VAL A 530 -18.47 -23.25 -8.73
C VAL A 530 -17.05 -23.66 -8.32
N ARG A 531 -16.89 -24.71 -7.51
CA ARG A 531 -15.57 -25.30 -7.22
C ARG A 531 -14.91 -25.88 -8.47
N ARG A 532 -15.67 -26.57 -9.33
CA ARG A 532 -15.16 -27.20 -10.57
C ARG A 532 -14.78 -26.17 -11.64
N SER A 533 -15.55 -25.10 -11.83
CA SER A 533 -15.25 -24.05 -12.82
C SER A 533 -14.00 -23.25 -12.41
N ALA A 534 -13.94 -22.80 -11.16
CA ALA A 534 -12.83 -22.00 -10.66
C ALA A 534 -11.50 -22.77 -10.64
N GLN A 535 -11.53 -24.10 -10.45
CA GLN A 535 -10.35 -24.98 -10.53
C GLN A 535 -9.67 -24.96 -11.92
N HIS A 536 -10.37 -24.53 -12.97
CA HIS A 536 -9.81 -24.36 -14.33
C HIS A 536 -9.41 -22.91 -14.67
N GLN A 537 -9.92 -21.91 -13.94
CA GLN A 537 -9.71 -20.48 -14.24
C GLN A 537 -8.71 -19.81 -13.30
N THR A 538 -8.67 -20.21 -12.03
CA THR A 538 -7.93 -19.52 -10.97
C THR A 538 -6.78 -20.38 -10.44
N GLY A 539 -5.59 -20.20 -11.01
CA GLY A 539 -4.35 -20.85 -10.54
C GLY A 539 -3.82 -20.30 -9.21
N CYS A 540 -4.70 -19.77 -8.34
CA CYS A 540 -4.34 -19.07 -7.10
C CYS A 540 -4.90 -19.83 -5.89
N ALA A 541 -4.03 -20.20 -4.95
CA ALA A 541 -4.40 -21.02 -3.80
C ALA A 541 -5.50 -20.43 -2.89
N PRO A 542 -5.53 -19.11 -2.56
CA PRO A 542 -6.56 -18.56 -1.66
C PRO A 542 -7.99 -18.68 -2.20
N ALA A 543 -8.18 -18.53 -3.51
CA ALA A 543 -9.49 -18.70 -4.15
C ALA A 543 -9.97 -20.16 -4.07
N ALA A 544 -9.05 -21.12 -4.25
CA ALA A 544 -9.34 -22.53 -4.08
C ALA A 544 -9.72 -22.88 -2.63
N SER A 545 -9.08 -22.27 -1.63
CA SER A 545 -9.45 -22.45 -0.21
C SER A 545 -10.87 -21.97 0.08
N ALA A 546 -11.20 -20.74 -0.30
CA ALA A 546 -12.53 -20.16 -0.06
C ALA A 546 -13.68 -21.03 -0.63
N LEU A 547 -13.44 -21.70 -1.76
CA LEU A 547 -14.39 -22.63 -2.38
C LEU A 547 -14.55 -23.95 -1.64
N TRP A 548 -13.45 -24.48 -1.10
CA TRP A 548 -13.50 -25.65 -0.22
C TRP A 548 -14.15 -25.32 1.13
N SER A 549 -13.92 -24.11 1.65
CA SER A 549 -14.59 -23.56 2.83
C SER A 549 -16.10 -23.40 2.62
N LEU A 550 -16.54 -22.84 1.48
CA LEU A 550 -17.94 -22.82 1.07
C LEU A 550 -18.56 -24.23 1.10
N LEU A 551 -17.94 -25.19 0.41
CA LEU A 551 -18.46 -26.55 0.31
C LEU A 551 -18.49 -27.26 1.68
N GLY A 552 -17.52 -26.96 2.56
CA GLY A 552 -17.49 -27.41 3.95
C GLY A 552 -18.63 -26.83 4.80
N GLU A 553 -18.89 -25.52 4.71
CA GLU A 553 -20.02 -24.88 5.40
C GLU A 553 -21.35 -25.49 4.93
N CYS A 554 -21.49 -25.74 3.62
CA CYS A 554 -22.69 -26.36 3.05
C CYS A 554 -22.95 -27.75 3.64
N HIS A 555 -21.97 -28.65 3.57
CA HIS A 555 -22.11 -29.98 4.16
C HIS A 555 -22.36 -29.93 5.68
N THR A 556 -21.74 -28.99 6.38
CA THR A 556 -21.89 -28.80 7.84
C THR A 556 -23.28 -28.29 8.23
N LEU A 557 -23.88 -27.39 7.43
CA LEU A 557 -25.27 -26.92 7.59
C LEU A 557 -26.28 -28.02 7.26
N LEU A 558 -25.96 -28.90 6.31
CA LEU A 558 -26.81 -30.01 5.89
C LEU A 558 -26.74 -31.23 6.83
N GLY A 559 -25.80 -31.26 7.78
CA GLY A 559 -25.58 -32.35 8.74
C GLY A 559 -24.56 -33.40 8.29
N ASN A 560 -23.97 -33.24 7.10
CA ASN A 560 -22.98 -34.15 6.53
C ASN A 560 -21.57 -33.85 7.09
N THR A 561 -21.37 -34.07 8.39
CA THR A 561 -20.14 -33.68 9.12
C THR A 561 -18.86 -34.25 8.52
N SER A 562 -18.85 -35.50 8.06
CA SER A 562 -17.67 -36.12 7.43
C SER A 562 -17.26 -35.47 6.11
N ALA A 563 -18.23 -35.11 5.25
CA ALA A 563 -17.97 -34.38 4.01
C ALA A 563 -17.54 -32.93 4.30
N GLY A 564 -18.11 -32.31 5.35
CA GLY A 564 -17.68 -31.01 5.86
C GLY A 564 -16.23 -31.02 6.33
N GLU A 565 -15.83 -32.03 7.11
CA GLU A 565 -14.46 -32.20 7.59
C GLU A 565 -13.45 -32.32 6.44
N GLN A 566 -13.76 -33.17 5.45
CA GLN A 566 -12.91 -33.34 4.26
C GLN A 566 -12.78 -32.05 3.45
N ALA A 567 -13.87 -31.31 3.29
CA ALA A 567 -13.87 -30.05 2.56
C ALA A 567 -13.06 -28.96 3.27
N PHE A 568 -13.25 -28.75 4.58
CA PHE A 568 -12.43 -27.79 5.33
C PHE A 568 -10.96 -28.23 5.43
N SER A 569 -10.68 -29.54 5.54
CA SER A 569 -9.30 -30.04 5.50
C SER A 569 -8.65 -29.78 4.14
N ASN A 570 -9.40 -29.91 3.05
CA ASN A 570 -8.94 -29.53 1.72
C ASN A 570 -8.73 -28.02 1.61
N ALA A 571 -9.58 -27.17 2.20
CA ALA A 571 -9.37 -25.73 2.25
C ALA A 571 -8.01 -25.39 2.88
N LEU A 572 -7.72 -25.96 4.06
CA LEU A 572 -6.43 -25.77 4.74
C LEU A 572 -5.21 -26.31 4.00
N ASN A 573 -5.38 -27.21 3.02
CA ASN A 573 -4.31 -27.64 2.12
C ASN A 573 -3.98 -26.59 1.03
N TYR A 574 -4.90 -25.64 0.77
CA TYR A 574 -4.71 -24.52 -0.17
C TYR A 574 -4.37 -23.21 0.55
N ASP A 575 -5.07 -22.88 1.64
CA ASP A 575 -4.73 -21.75 2.52
C ASP A 575 -4.83 -22.17 3.99
N PHE A 576 -3.67 -22.38 4.61
CA PHE A 576 -3.56 -22.76 6.02
C PHE A 576 -3.97 -21.65 7.01
N MET A 577 -4.15 -20.42 6.53
CA MET A 577 -4.60 -19.26 7.31
C MET A 577 -6.11 -18.99 7.12
N ASP A 578 -6.82 -19.82 6.35
CA ASP A 578 -8.28 -19.71 6.15
C ASP A 578 -9.02 -19.89 7.49
N SER A 579 -9.43 -18.77 8.07
CA SER A 579 -10.16 -18.72 9.34
C SER A 579 -11.54 -19.36 9.22
N ILE A 580 -12.17 -19.32 8.05
CA ILE A 580 -13.48 -19.95 7.80
C ILE A 580 -13.33 -21.47 7.88
N ALA A 581 -12.29 -22.03 7.25
CA ALA A 581 -11.96 -23.45 7.33
C ALA A 581 -11.66 -23.91 8.76
N VAL A 582 -10.82 -23.16 9.50
CA VAL A 582 -10.48 -23.48 10.90
C VAL A 582 -11.72 -23.42 11.80
N ARG A 583 -12.56 -22.38 11.68
CA ARG A 583 -13.86 -22.29 12.39
C ARG A 583 -14.75 -23.47 12.05
N GLY A 584 -14.83 -23.81 10.77
CA GLY A 584 -15.60 -24.92 10.23
C GLY A 584 -15.22 -26.26 10.85
N LEU A 585 -13.92 -26.56 10.93
CA LEU A 585 -13.41 -27.76 11.61
C LEU A 585 -13.75 -27.78 13.10
N GLY A 586 -13.71 -26.64 13.79
CA GLY A 586 -14.16 -26.55 15.19
C GLY A 586 -15.63 -26.96 15.35
N ILE A 587 -16.52 -26.41 14.51
CA ILE A 587 -17.95 -26.73 14.51
C ILE A 587 -18.20 -28.21 14.15
N VAL A 588 -17.46 -28.75 13.18
CA VAL A 588 -17.57 -30.15 12.78
C VAL A 588 -17.10 -31.09 13.90
N ALA A 589 -15.97 -30.80 14.54
CA ALA A 589 -15.45 -31.58 15.66
C ALA A 589 -16.42 -31.58 16.86
N GLU A 590 -17.05 -30.45 17.20
CA GLU A 590 -18.12 -30.43 18.21
C GLU A 590 -19.31 -31.31 17.85
N LYS A 591 -19.79 -31.24 16.59
CA LYS A 591 -20.89 -32.09 16.11
C LYS A 591 -20.54 -33.58 16.11
N GLN A 592 -19.25 -33.92 16.01
CA GLN A 592 -18.72 -35.28 16.13
C GLN A 592 -18.48 -35.70 17.60
N GLY A 593 -18.47 -34.77 18.54
CA GLY A 593 -18.18 -35.00 19.96
C GLY A 593 -16.70 -34.91 20.35
N ASP A 594 -15.80 -34.55 19.43
CA ASP A 594 -14.38 -34.34 19.71
C ASP A 594 -14.14 -32.93 20.28
N LEU A 595 -14.43 -32.77 21.57
CA LEU A 595 -14.33 -31.50 22.28
C LEU A 595 -12.89 -30.97 22.33
N ALA A 596 -11.89 -31.85 22.35
CA ALA A 596 -10.48 -31.46 22.44
C ALA A 596 -9.99 -30.83 21.12
N ARG A 597 -10.28 -31.48 19.98
CA ARG A 597 -9.98 -30.93 18.67
C ARG A 597 -10.82 -29.69 18.35
N ALA A 598 -12.07 -29.65 18.80
CA ALA A 598 -12.89 -28.43 18.71
C ALA A 598 -12.24 -27.24 19.44
N LEU A 599 -11.77 -27.46 20.68
CA LEU A 599 -11.08 -26.45 21.47
C LEU A 599 -9.80 -25.93 20.78
N GLU A 600 -8.98 -26.83 20.24
CA GLU A 600 -7.78 -26.47 19.46
C GLU A 600 -8.12 -25.61 18.23
N MET A 601 -9.09 -26.05 17.43
CA MET A 601 -9.50 -25.32 16.22
C MET A 601 -10.10 -23.96 16.55
N TYR A 602 -10.91 -23.82 17.60
CA TYR A 602 -11.42 -22.52 18.00
C TYR A 602 -10.34 -21.58 18.56
N GLN A 603 -9.36 -22.09 19.31
CA GLN A 603 -8.22 -21.28 19.73
C GLN A 603 -7.43 -20.77 18.52
N ARG A 604 -7.17 -21.64 17.53
CA ARG A 604 -6.55 -21.25 16.26
C ARG A 604 -7.42 -20.26 15.46
N PHE A 605 -8.74 -20.40 15.46
CA PHE A 605 -9.64 -19.42 14.85
C PHE A 605 -9.51 -18.03 15.51
N VAL A 606 -9.51 -17.97 16.84
CA VAL A 606 -9.36 -16.71 17.61
C VAL A 606 -7.96 -16.08 17.42
N VAL A 607 -6.98 -16.80 16.88
CA VAL A 607 -5.69 -16.26 16.40
C VAL A 607 -5.83 -15.73 14.95
N LEU A 608 -6.45 -16.51 14.06
CA LEU A 608 -6.56 -16.18 12.63
C LEU A 608 -7.50 -14.99 12.34
N ASP A 609 -8.69 -14.96 12.93
CA ASP A 609 -9.70 -13.91 12.70
C ASP A 609 -10.28 -13.35 14.02
N PRO A 610 -9.55 -12.44 14.69
CA PRO A 610 -9.92 -11.98 16.03
C PRO A 610 -10.79 -10.70 16.03
N LEU A 611 -10.99 -10.08 14.86
CA LEU A 611 -11.83 -8.89 14.66
C LEU A 611 -13.29 -9.22 14.38
N ASN A 612 -13.61 -10.49 14.12
CA ASN A 612 -14.96 -10.92 13.76
C ASN A 612 -15.94 -10.75 14.93
N LEU A 613 -17.16 -10.29 14.64
CA LEU A 613 -18.25 -10.17 15.63
C LEU A 613 -18.67 -11.52 16.24
N ALA A 614 -18.31 -12.65 15.62
CA ALA A 614 -18.46 -13.99 16.19
C ALA A 614 -17.44 -14.35 17.30
N THR A 615 -16.41 -13.52 17.51
CA THR A 615 -15.32 -13.79 18.46
C THR A 615 -15.80 -13.88 19.92
N PRO A 616 -16.72 -13.04 20.44
CA PRO A 616 -17.29 -13.23 21.79
C PRO A 616 -18.00 -14.58 21.93
N THR A 617 -18.77 -14.99 20.92
CA THR A 617 -19.49 -16.28 20.90
C THR A 617 -18.53 -17.45 20.94
N ILE A 618 -17.45 -17.40 20.14
CA ILE A 618 -16.43 -18.45 20.10
C ILE A 618 -15.52 -18.43 21.33
N ARG A 619 -15.21 -17.26 21.92
CA ARG A 619 -14.51 -17.16 23.21
C ARG A 619 -15.34 -17.74 24.36
N ASN A 620 -16.64 -17.45 24.41
CA ASN A 620 -17.57 -18.10 25.35
C ASN A 620 -17.59 -19.61 25.13
N ARG A 621 -17.59 -20.07 23.87
CA ARG A 621 -17.56 -21.50 23.57
C ARG A 621 -16.25 -22.18 23.95
N ILE A 622 -15.10 -21.54 23.75
CA ILE A 622 -13.79 -21.98 24.25
C ILE A 622 -13.83 -22.15 25.77
N LYS A 623 -14.44 -21.19 26.49
CA LYS A 623 -14.61 -21.28 27.95
C LYS A 623 -15.48 -22.49 28.35
N GLU A 624 -16.66 -22.65 27.73
CA GLU A 624 -17.52 -23.82 27.98
C GLU A 624 -16.83 -25.16 27.67
N LEU A 625 -16.02 -25.23 26.60
CA LEU A 625 -15.27 -26.42 26.24
C LEU A 625 -14.19 -26.74 27.27
N ARG A 626 -13.45 -25.74 27.75
CA ARG A 626 -12.48 -25.88 28.86
C ARG A 626 -13.15 -26.37 30.14
N GLU A 627 -14.30 -25.78 30.51
CA GLU A 627 -15.06 -26.20 31.69
C GLU A 627 -15.56 -27.67 31.57
N LYS A 628 -15.87 -28.15 30.37
CA LYS A 628 -16.28 -29.55 30.11
C LYS A 628 -15.11 -30.54 30.04
N LEU A 629 -13.93 -30.11 29.57
CA LEU A 629 -12.72 -30.93 29.45
C LEU A 629 -11.91 -31.00 30.75
N GLY A 630 -12.06 -30.02 31.64
CA GLY A 630 -11.24 -29.85 32.82
C GLY A 630 -9.88 -29.19 32.51
N PRO A 631 -9.00 -29.04 33.52
CA PRO A 631 -7.65 -28.53 33.30
C PRO A 631 -6.90 -29.46 32.36
N THR A 632 -6.52 -28.94 31.20
CA THR A 632 -5.71 -29.61 30.18
C THR A 632 -4.34 -28.93 30.14
N ASP A 633 -3.27 -29.69 29.88
CA ASP A 633 -1.87 -29.21 29.85
C ASP A 633 -1.55 -28.29 28.64
N LEU A 634 -2.54 -27.52 28.17
CA LEU A 634 -2.36 -26.48 27.16
C LEU A 634 -2.03 -25.15 27.85
N PRO A 635 -0.99 -24.41 27.42
CA PRO A 635 -0.53 -23.22 28.12
C PRO A 635 -1.60 -22.14 28.20
N GLU A 636 -1.77 -21.59 29.41
CA GLU A 636 -2.71 -20.52 29.68
C GLU A 636 -2.24 -19.20 29.02
N PRO A 637 -3.13 -18.46 28.35
CA PRO A 637 -3.01 -17.01 28.28
C PRO A 637 -3.59 -16.44 29.57
N ASP A 638 -2.74 -15.86 30.42
CA ASP A 638 -3.12 -15.31 31.73
C ASP A 638 -4.31 -14.33 31.62
N GLU A 639 -5.38 -14.57 32.39
CA GLU A 639 -6.44 -13.56 32.60
C GLU A 639 -5.94 -12.50 33.59
N PRO A 640 -5.80 -11.22 33.21
CA PRO A 640 -5.52 -10.16 34.18
C PRO A 640 -6.78 -9.93 35.04
N THR A 641 -6.69 -10.28 36.32
CA THR A 641 -7.75 -10.07 37.30
C THR A 641 -8.21 -8.61 37.34
N LEU A 642 -9.53 -8.39 37.31
CA LEU A 642 -10.16 -7.08 37.48
C LEU A 642 -9.81 -6.44 38.83
N ALA A 643 -8.78 -5.61 38.85
CA ALA A 643 -8.55 -4.65 39.93
C ALA A 643 -9.49 -3.45 39.73
N GLY A 644 -10.16 -3.02 40.82
CA GLY A 644 -11.06 -1.87 40.81
C GLY A 644 -10.35 -0.54 40.48
N PRO A 645 -11.10 0.56 40.27
CA PRO A 645 -10.58 1.80 39.70
C PRO A 645 -9.50 2.42 40.60
N SER A 646 -8.24 2.20 40.23
CA SER A 646 -7.08 2.80 40.88
C SER A 646 -6.76 4.14 40.21
N THR A 647 -6.73 5.19 41.01
CA THR A 647 -6.22 6.50 40.58
C THR A 647 -4.70 6.48 40.60
N ALA A 648 -4.10 5.98 39.52
CA ALA A 648 -2.66 5.94 39.32
C ALA A 648 -2.28 6.47 37.93
N GLU A 649 -1.23 7.29 37.89
CA GLU A 649 -0.63 7.78 36.65
C GLU A 649 -0.12 6.61 35.78
N PRO A 650 -0.05 6.75 34.44
CA PRO A 650 0.31 5.65 33.55
C PRO A 650 1.78 5.26 33.73
N VAL A 651 2.01 4.21 34.52
CA VAL A 651 3.32 3.57 34.64
C VAL A 651 3.57 2.78 33.35
N LEU A 652 4.51 3.26 32.54
CA LEU A 652 5.06 2.51 31.41
C LEU A 652 5.54 1.14 31.90
N GLY A 653 4.89 0.07 31.43
CA GLY A 653 5.26 -1.31 31.77
C GLY A 653 6.72 -1.58 31.41
N GLY A 654 7.47 -2.09 32.39
CA GLY A 654 8.92 -2.27 32.28
C GLY A 654 9.34 -3.24 31.17
N VAL A 655 10.45 -2.91 30.52
CA VAL A 655 11.15 -3.77 29.56
C VAL A 655 11.63 -5.06 30.28
N PRO A 656 11.49 -6.26 29.68
CA PRO A 656 11.99 -7.51 30.26
C PRO A 656 13.47 -7.41 30.64
N ASP A 657 13.89 -8.02 31.75
CA ASP A 657 15.20 -7.80 32.37
C ASP A 657 16.41 -8.01 31.42
N GLU A 658 16.30 -8.90 30.42
CA GLU A 658 17.31 -9.12 29.37
C GLU A 658 17.59 -7.87 28.50
N TRP A 659 16.70 -6.87 28.53
CA TRP A 659 16.71 -5.73 27.64
C TRP A 659 16.83 -4.38 28.36
N GLN A 660 16.97 -4.36 29.69
CA GLN A 660 17.26 -3.12 30.43
C GLN A 660 18.72 -2.66 30.22
N ALA A 661 18.92 -1.35 30.03
CA ALA A 661 20.25 -0.74 29.96
C ALA A 661 20.67 -0.19 31.33
N PRO A 662 21.96 -0.21 31.70
CA PRO A 662 22.43 0.39 32.95
C PRO A 662 22.23 1.92 32.92
N ALA A 663 21.69 2.46 34.01
CA ALA A 663 21.30 3.87 34.10
C ALA A 663 22.48 4.83 33.91
N VAL A 664 22.27 5.87 33.10
CA VAL A 664 23.17 7.01 32.92
C VAL A 664 22.43 8.28 33.35
N GLU A 665 23.06 9.09 34.21
CA GLU A 665 22.44 10.26 34.84
C GLU A 665 22.00 11.32 33.81
N ALA A 666 20.77 11.82 33.95
CA ALA A 666 20.20 12.82 33.06
C ALA A 666 20.65 14.25 33.41
N ALA A 667 21.00 15.03 32.39
CA ALA A 667 21.22 16.47 32.51
C ALA A 667 19.89 17.25 32.52
N PRO A 668 19.79 18.41 33.20
CA PRO A 668 18.53 19.14 33.35
C PRO A 668 18.10 19.88 32.04
N PRO A 669 16.78 20.07 31.83
CA PRO A 669 16.24 20.68 30.61
C PRO A 669 16.37 22.22 30.58
N PRO A 670 16.46 22.84 29.38
CA PRO A 670 16.41 24.29 29.21
C PRO A 670 14.97 24.85 29.29
N PRO A 671 14.80 26.15 29.60
CA PRO A 671 13.49 26.76 29.84
C PRO A 671 12.67 27.04 28.56
N THR A 672 11.35 27.04 28.72
CA THR A 672 10.34 27.26 27.66
C THR A 672 10.25 28.71 27.19
N ALA A 673 10.13 28.93 25.88
CA ALA A 673 9.82 30.21 25.25
C ALA A 673 8.48 30.14 24.50
N GLY A 674 7.64 31.17 24.64
CA GLY A 674 6.23 31.15 24.23
C GLY A 674 5.94 31.43 22.75
N LEU A 675 4.71 31.10 22.35
CA LEU A 675 4.14 31.32 21.02
C LEU A 675 3.65 32.76 20.81
N PRO A 676 3.85 33.35 19.61
CA PRO A 676 3.08 34.49 19.10
C PRO A 676 1.89 34.04 18.20
N PRO A 677 0.91 34.92 17.92
CA PRO A 677 -0.44 34.51 17.45
C PRO A 677 -0.67 34.47 15.93
N THR A 678 -1.85 33.96 15.59
CA THR A 678 -2.51 33.75 14.29
C THR A 678 -2.42 34.84 13.21
N ALA A 679 -2.38 34.41 11.93
CA ALA A 679 -2.78 35.21 10.76
C ALA A 679 -3.49 34.34 9.69
N ASN A 680 -4.27 34.99 8.81
CA ASN A 680 -5.39 34.40 8.04
C ASN A 680 -5.08 33.80 6.64
N ALA A 681 -5.98 32.87 6.25
CA ALA A 681 -6.64 32.68 4.94
C ALA A 681 -5.91 32.15 3.67
N ALA A 682 -6.42 30.99 3.21
CA ALA A 682 -6.66 30.52 1.83
C ALA A 682 -5.46 30.21 0.89
N PRO A 683 -5.61 29.33 -0.15
CA PRO A 683 -6.83 28.65 -0.63
C PRO A 683 -6.79 27.09 -0.62
N GLU A 684 -7.91 26.48 -0.97
CA GLU A 684 -8.09 25.06 -1.36
C GLU A 684 -8.25 24.95 -2.90
N PRO A 685 -8.42 23.75 -3.49
CA PRO A 685 -7.57 22.56 -3.43
C PRO A 685 -7.15 22.08 -4.83
N GLU A 686 -6.23 21.10 -4.92
CA GLU A 686 -6.16 20.20 -6.08
C GLU A 686 -6.23 18.75 -5.60
N GLU A 687 -7.04 17.96 -6.31
CA GLU A 687 -7.35 16.56 -6.03
C GLU A 687 -6.25 15.65 -6.58
N ASP A 688 -5.97 14.53 -5.88
CA ASP A 688 -5.66 13.21 -6.47
C ASP A 688 -5.16 12.23 -5.40
N GLN A 689 -6.09 11.51 -4.76
CA GLN A 689 -5.80 10.24 -4.08
C GLN A 689 -7.01 9.30 -4.15
N GLU A 690 -6.87 8.17 -4.85
CA GLU A 690 -7.67 6.98 -4.59
C GLU A 690 -6.82 5.93 -3.85
N GLY A 691 -7.26 5.56 -2.65
CA GLY A 691 -6.62 4.58 -1.78
C GLY A 691 -7.67 3.73 -1.06
N TRP A 692 -7.58 2.40 -1.22
CA TRP A 692 -8.64 1.44 -0.91
C TRP A 692 -8.75 1.03 0.57
N LEU A 693 -10.01 0.96 1.08
CA LEU A 693 -10.53 0.14 2.18
C LEU A 693 -12.05 -0.12 1.96
N GLY A 694 -12.71 -1.15 2.52
CA GLY A 694 -12.19 -2.30 3.27
C GLY A 694 -13.01 -2.68 4.52
N THR A 695 -14.28 -3.08 4.38
CA THR A 695 -15.20 -3.42 5.51
C THR A 695 -16.31 -4.38 5.05
N GLY A 696 -16.23 -5.66 5.36
CA GLY A 696 -16.63 -6.23 6.65
C GLY A 696 -17.95 -7.02 6.55
N GLU A 697 -17.89 -8.34 6.68
CA GLU A 697 -19.07 -9.21 6.63
C GLU A 697 -19.91 -9.12 7.92
N VAL A 698 -21.22 -8.97 7.75
CA VAL A 698 -22.22 -9.17 8.81
C VAL A 698 -23.03 -10.40 8.43
N ASP A 699 -23.03 -11.43 9.28
CA ASP A 699 -23.89 -12.60 9.08
C ASP A 699 -24.67 -12.94 10.35
N TRP A 700 -25.95 -13.24 10.18
CA TRP A 700 -26.95 -13.31 11.24
C TRP A 700 -27.20 -14.77 11.64
N PHE A 701 -27.11 -15.06 12.94
CA PHE A 701 -27.57 -16.33 13.51
C PHE A 701 -28.05 -16.16 14.96
N ASP A 702 -29.37 -16.24 15.16
CA ASP A 702 -29.96 -16.82 16.37
C ASP A 702 -31.22 -17.62 15.95
N PRO A 703 -31.18 -18.96 16.01
CA PRO A 703 -32.33 -19.82 15.75
C PRO A 703 -32.88 -20.35 17.08
N GLU A 704 -34.11 -19.94 17.42
CA GLU A 704 -34.85 -20.26 18.66
C GLU A 704 -34.60 -19.33 19.87
N ARG A 705 -34.92 -18.04 19.69
CA ARG A 705 -35.64 -17.27 20.73
C ARG A 705 -36.55 -16.16 20.16
#